data_AF-A0A3N1S5V9-F1
#
_entry.id   AF-A0A3N1S5V9-F1
#
_cell.length_a   1.000
_cell.length_b   1.000
_cell.length_c   1.000
_cell.angle_alpha   90.00
_cell.angle_beta   90.00
_cell.angle_gamma   90.00
#
_symmetry.space_group_name_H-M   'P 1'
#
loop_
_entity.id
_entity.type
_entity.pdbx_description
1 polymer ?
#
loop_
_entity_poly.entity_id
_entity_poly.type
_entity_poly.pdbx_seq_one_letter_code
_entity_poly.pdbx_strand_id
1 'polypeptide(L)'
;MRVFSRRGRDAGSGAVVAVLVAASLMAGPGPAASAAPSGAADAAVAAGGYWATSYEPGTPVPAGFPARGQTRNLRGETTRVTTTVRDVRSGHPNDASAREGVTSLADQDSGTKWYARDSGRPTGDEPVYAIYTLRTPAAVTGYSLTSANDAPPRDPAAWTVLGSDSESAATDADDTSWHVLDQEKEQLFGARGQSNFYPVGATHAYRHYQLRITDNCADRCEGSAGDRSKLQLADWTLRSSAGSAPSALGARVENADSVGAADGSAALRYAGRVLAPGPASATVVLRSGLDVPLVRGSRLSYAVRPDDADSAHVALDVLYTDPDGRHPRTHEVRTANGTLTPGKWNTVSAGLDALAGKHVSEILLRYDDAHAKSGSVTAGWLDDLRVGKPVVDASATWSYLDTPGVDPARGDEDRTAWTRTGFDAGDVPWKTASGPFGAKNDGTDLGTGFPVRTKLRLRKDGGDSTEAYFFRTSFSMDRDSLDATGGLLGTVVYDDTVTVYLNGRRIAGHGDGKITKNLQYETPDGTSGEGDPVTARFGVPASALRVGTNTLAVEVHQCNSTSSDVYFGPGHLAQTTGSLPFSDEQLGTSYASDTQPVAPGGGDYFTWLLRSFDAARDEPSIMGANEVLPKGTTYEELAALDDRTVVDINNAPSGPADPQVHKALVDGANSPYRTMADGLGTTLGRLYGQALKNGELPKTQALLSGRVEHTATSSADWYQTAKNNYQYKRPFVRMGFTDDKGLIEPWDSPGGYAGLAGDGSFPSGHTSHGYAQGIVLATLLPELAPQILARASEYGNNRILLSFHYPTDIMGGRIVGEKTAQLRWSDPEFRTLLEEAGTELRSVLGQKCREAGAGGSLARCAARGTPYLPTAEALKVYKERLTYGFPHIAAEGRPPAVPDGAQDLLRTSHPKLTGAQRRAVLAATQIPSGSVLDEQGDGGSWQRLDLAGAMTAKVTAHHDGTLTVNGVRVNAEGVRTGE
;
A
#
# COMPACT_ATOMS: atom_id res chain seq x y z
N MET A 1 4.75 -40.71 -55.58
CA MET A 1 4.09 -41.99 -55.88
C MET A 1 2.61 -41.67 -56.16
N ARG A 2 2.11 -42.19 -57.29
CA ARG A 2 0.78 -42.10 -57.95
C ARG A 2 -0.47 -41.85 -57.07
N VAL A 3 -1.65 -41.42 -57.54
CA VAL A 3 -2.27 -40.74 -58.71
C VAL A 3 -3.78 -40.61 -58.35
N PHE A 4 -4.49 -39.62 -58.93
CA PHE A 4 -5.91 -39.57 -59.38
C PHE A 4 -6.65 -38.32 -58.85
N SER A 5 -6.97 -37.26 -59.61
CA SER A 5 -7.71 -37.06 -60.88
C SER A 5 -9.25 -36.99 -60.76
N ARG A 6 -9.73 -35.73 -60.89
CA ARG A 6 -10.88 -35.21 -61.68
C ARG A 6 -12.33 -35.59 -61.37
N ARG A 7 -13.17 -34.55 -61.22
CA ARG A 7 -14.29 -34.06 -62.10
C ARG A 7 -15.03 -32.96 -61.29
N GLY A 8 -15.52 -31.82 -61.79
CA GLY A 8 -15.67 -31.25 -63.14
C GLY A 8 -17.02 -30.49 -63.23
N ARG A 9 -17.03 -29.38 -64.01
CA ARG A 9 -18.12 -28.50 -64.53
C ARG A 9 -18.34 -27.18 -63.76
N ASP A 10 -18.02 -25.99 -64.30
CA ASP A 10 -18.49 -25.26 -65.53
C ASP A 10 -19.96 -24.79 -65.42
N ALA A 11 -20.41 -23.59 -65.81
CA ALA A 11 -19.95 -22.54 -66.74
C ALA A 11 -20.50 -21.15 -66.29
N GLY A 12 -19.92 -19.98 -66.61
CA GLY A 12 -20.04 -19.23 -67.89
C GLY A 12 -21.03 -18.04 -67.71
N SER A 13 -20.93 -16.83 -68.27
CA SER A 13 -20.12 -16.22 -69.33
C SER A 13 -20.30 -14.68 -69.28
N GLY A 14 -19.28 -13.88 -69.59
CA GLY A 14 -19.27 -13.01 -70.80
C GLY A 14 -19.59 -11.53 -70.48
N ALA A 15 -19.19 -10.50 -71.21
CA ALA A 15 -18.16 -10.29 -72.23
C ALA A 15 -17.97 -8.75 -72.35
N VAL A 16 -16.85 -8.38 -72.97
CA VAL A 16 -16.32 -7.04 -73.28
C VAL A 16 -17.14 -6.30 -74.33
N VAL A 17 -17.27 -4.95 -74.27
CA VAL A 17 -17.15 -4.01 -75.42
C VAL A 17 -16.81 -2.59 -74.92
N ALA A 18 -15.79 -1.98 -75.52
CA ALA A 18 -15.42 -0.57 -75.44
C ALA A 18 -16.03 0.23 -76.61
N VAL A 19 -16.17 1.56 -76.50
CA VAL A 19 -15.69 2.59 -77.47
C VAL A 19 -16.11 4.01 -77.06
N LEU A 20 -15.20 4.93 -77.36
CA LEU A 20 -15.10 6.40 -77.23
C LEU A 20 -16.31 7.24 -77.70
N VAL A 21 -16.43 8.50 -77.23
CA VAL A 21 -16.11 9.76 -77.97
C VAL A 21 -16.31 11.03 -77.11
N ALA A 22 -15.39 11.98 -77.34
CA ALA A 22 -15.14 13.36 -76.90
C ALA A 22 -16.30 14.32 -76.52
N ALA A 23 -16.05 15.32 -75.64
CA ALA A 23 -15.55 16.67 -75.99
C ALA A 23 -15.72 17.75 -74.86
N SER A 24 -14.68 18.59 -74.72
CA SER A 24 -14.69 20.04 -74.39
C SER A 24 -14.93 20.60 -72.96
N LEU A 25 -13.82 21.05 -72.34
CA LEU A 25 -13.51 22.37 -71.75
C LEU A 25 -14.57 23.14 -70.93
N MET A 26 -14.23 23.46 -69.66
CA MET A 26 -14.03 24.84 -69.17
C MET A 26 -13.28 24.83 -67.81
N ALA A 27 -12.29 25.70 -67.68
CA ALA A 27 -11.46 25.90 -66.49
C ALA A 27 -12.05 26.96 -65.56
N GLY A 28 -11.87 26.79 -64.25
CA GLY A 28 -12.03 27.82 -63.21
C GLY A 28 -11.04 27.55 -62.07
N PRO A 29 -10.32 28.57 -61.55
CA PRO A 29 -9.29 28.36 -60.53
C PRO A 29 -9.91 28.38 -59.12
N GLY A 30 -9.53 27.43 -58.28
CA GLY A 30 -9.83 27.41 -56.84
C GLY A 30 -8.63 26.85 -56.07
N PRO A 31 -8.30 27.39 -54.87
CA PRO A 31 -6.98 27.28 -54.28
C PRO A 31 -6.70 25.91 -53.64
N ALA A 32 -5.41 25.64 -53.49
CA ALA A 32 -4.81 24.41 -52.99
C ALA A 32 -5.36 23.93 -51.64
N ALA A 33 -5.73 22.65 -51.57
CA ALA A 33 -5.74 21.89 -50.32
C ALA A 33 -4.38 21.18 -50.19
N SER A 34 -3.62 21.56 -49.17
CA SER A 34 -2.37 20.91 -48.78
C SER A 34 -2.64 19.45 -48.44
N ALA A 35 -1.99 18.54 -49.16
CA ALA A 35 -1.97 17.12 -48.83
C ALA A 35 -1.35 16.91 -47.44
N ALA A 36 -2.06 16.18 -46.57
CA ALA A 36 -1.52 15.64 -45.34
C ALA A 36 -0.36 14.67 -45.69
N PRO A 37 0.71 14.63 -44.89
CA PRO A 37 1.81 13.71 -45.14
C PRO A 37 1.33 12.28 -44.85
N SER A 38 1.40 11.42 -45.86
CA SER A 38 1.38 9.98 -45.68
C SER A 38 2.76 9.55 -45.14
N GLY A 39 2.80 9.08 -43.90
CA GLY A 39 4.03 8.62 -43.24
C GLY A 39 3.83 7.26 -42.59
N ALA A 40 4.50 6.25 -43.17
CA ALA A 40 4.81 4.91 -42.67
C ALA A 40 3.68 4.06 -42.03
N ALA A 41 3.45 2.87 -42.59
CA ALA A 41 2.83 1.79 -41.83
C ALA A 41 3.75 1.48 -40.62
N ASP A 42 3.32 1.87 -39.42
CA ASP A 42 4.04 1.59 -38.18
C ASP A 42 4.28 0.09 -38.07
N ALA A 43 5.56 -0.31 -38.14
CA ALA A 43 5.95 -1.69 -37.88
C ALA A 43 5.51 -2.06 -36.46
N ALA A 44 4.90 -3.23 -36.29
CA ALA A 44 4.47 -3.71 -34.98
C ALA A 44 5.64 -3.64 -33.98
N VAL A 45 5.38 -3.05 -32.81
CA VAL A 45 6.39 -2.94 -31.76
C VAL A 45 6.42 -4.28 -31.03
N ALA A 46 7.54 -4.99 -31.12
CA ALA A 46 7.76 -6.14 -30.24
C ALA A 46 7.65 -5.67 -28.78
N ALA A 47 6.68 -6.19 -28.03
CA ALA A 47 6.52 -5.89 -26.61
C ALA A 47 7.60 -6.66 -25.86
N GLY A 48 8.62 -5.92 -25.42
CA GLY A 48 9.54 -6.42 -24.42
C GLY A 48 8.92 -6.28 -23.04
N GLY A 49 9.46 -7.01 -22.09
CA GLY A 49 9.23 -6.74 -20.70
C GLY A 49 9.73 -5.35 -20.36
N TYR A 50 9.19 -4.81 -19.27
CA TYR A 50 9.59 -3.54 -18.72
C TYR A 50 9.47 -3.58 -17.19
N TRP A 51 10.41 -2.93 -16.54
CA TRP A 51 10.36 -2.66 -15.12
C TRP A 51 10.96 -1.29 -14.86
N ALA A 52 10.34 -0.53 -13.98
CA ALA A 52 10.83 0.78 -13.60
C ALA A 52 10.55 1.11 -12.13
N THR A 53 11.34 2.02 -11.60
CA THR A 53 11.14 2.68 -10.30
C THR A 53 11.71 4.10 -10.35
N SER A 54 10.95 5.07 -9.85
CA SER A 54 11.45 6.41 -9.47
C SER A 54 11.67 6.53 -7.96
N TYR A 55 11.49 5.43 -7.20
CA TYR A 55 11.60 5.41 -5.74
C TYR A 55 10.60 6.30 -4.97
N GLU A 56 9.73 7.02 -5.67
CA GLU A 56 8.57 7.71 -5.09
C GLU A 56 7.65 6.76 -4.32
N PRO A 57 6.88 7.28 -3.33
CA PRO A 57 5.82 6.53 -2.68
C PRO A 57 4.90 5.86 -3.71
N GLY A 58 4.58 4.57 -3.49
CA GLY A 58 3.79 3.82 -4.45
C GLY A 58 4.54 3.35 -5.69
N THR A 59 5.87 3.49 -5.77
CA THR A 59 6.74 2.83 -6.78
C THR A 59 7.49 1.63 -6.19
N PRO A 60 7.94 0.66 -7.01
CA PRO A 60 8.57 -0.55 -6.50
C PRO A 60 9.94 -0.24 -5.86
N VAL A 61 10.05 -0.29 -4.53
CA VAL A 61 11.35 -0.17 -3.84
C VAL A 61 11.87 -1.53 -3.32
N PRO A 62 13.19 -1.79 -3.42
CA PRO A 62 13.78 -3.05 -2.95
C PRO A 62 13.66 -3.25 -1.44
N ALA A 63 13.40 -4.49 -0.99
CA ALA A 63 13.17 -4.80 0.43
C ALA A 63 14.45 -4.97 1.29
N GLY A 64 15.59 -4.59 0.73
CA GLY A 64 16.91 -4.81 1.29
C GLY A 64 17.88 -4.95 0.15
N PHE A 65 19.00 -4.26 0.21
CA PHE A 65 19.97 -4.16 -0.87
C PHE A 65 21.16 -5.10 -0.56
N PRO A 66 21.06 -6.43 -0.78
CA PRO A 66 22.09 -7.35 -0.34
C PRO A 66 23.36 -7.20 -1.16
N ALA A 67 24.49 -7.48 -0.53
CA ALA A 67 25.77 -7.61 -1.20
C ALA A 67 25.73 -8.74 -2.23
N ARG A 68 26.42 -8.55 -3.35
CA ARG A 68 26.68 -9.61 -4.33
C ARG A 68 28.17 -9.75 -4.58
N GLY A 69 28.69 -10.97 -4.45
CA GLY A 69 30.12 -11.23 -4.58
C GLY A 69 30.94 -10.68 -3.41
N GLN A 70 32.25 -10.65 -3.59
CA GLN A 70 33.18 -10.18 -2.57
C GLN A 70 33.34 -8.65 -2.65
N THR A 71 33.21 -7.97 -1.52
CA THR A 71 33.57 -6.55 -1.39
C THR A 71 35.05 -6.41 -1.07
N ARG A 72 35.72 -5.45 -1.71
CA ARG A 72 37.12 -5.12 -1.48
C ARG A 72 37.25 -3.68 -0.99
N ASN A 73 37.99 -3.48 0.11
CA ASN A 73 38.48 -2.17 0.58
C ASN A 73 37.42 -1.05 0.71
N LEU A 74 36.15 -1.42 0.78
CA LEU A 74 35.02 -0.51 0.90
C LEU A 74 34.10 -1.03 2.00
N ARG A 75 33.49 -0.11 2.72
CA ARG A 75 32.51 -0.41 3.76
C ARG A 75 31.30 0.48 3.60
N GLY A 76 30.12 -0.11 3.43
CA GLY A 76 28.87 0.62 3.31
C GLY A 76 28.31 1.13 4.63
N GLU A 77 27.57 2.23 4.55
CA GLU A 77 26.79 2.81 5.64
C GLU A 77 25.36 2.23 5.65
N THR A 78 24.84 1.79 6.80
CA THR A 78 23.52 1.13 6.87
C THR A 78 22.64 1.76 7.93
N THR A 79 21.32 1.66 7.76
CA THR A 79 20.33 2.07 8.79
C THR A 79 19.94 0.92 9.73
N ARG A 80 20.67 -0.20 9.69
CA ARG A 80 20.34 -1.39 10.51
C ARG A 80 20.29 -1.06 11.99
N VAL A 81 21.17 -0.19 12.46
CA VAL A 81 21.18 0.24 13.86
C VAL A 81 19.85 0.89 14.30
N THR A 82 19.20 1.70 13.45
CA THR A 82 17.84 2.23 13.75
C THR A 82 16.83 1.12 13.99
N THR A 83 16.88 0.04 13.22
CA THR A 83 15.96 -1.09 13.41
C THR A 83 16.16 -1.84 14.73
N THR A 84 17.25 -1.55 15.45
CA THR A 84 17.53 -2.09 16.79
C THR A 84 17.04 -1.18 17.92
N VAL A 85 16.51 0.00 17.61
CA VAL A 85 15.87 0.86 18.61
C VAL A 85 14.73 0.09 19.28
N ARG A 86 14.81 -0.01 20.61
CA ARG A 86 13.85 -0.71 21.46
C ARG A 86 12.87 0.26 22.09
N ASP A 87 13.34 1.46 22.43
CA ASP A 87 12.61 2.46 23.20
C ASP A 87 13.06 3.85 22.77
N VAL A 88 12.11 4.78 22.73
CA VAL A 88 12.32 6.20 22.39
C VAL A 88 11.69 7.04 23.47
N ARG A 89 12.45 7.98 24.05
CA ARG A 89 11.97 8.85 25.13
C ARG A 89 12.27 10.31 24.87
N SER A 90 11.38 11.18 25.38
CA SER A 90 11.59 12.62 25.43
C SER A 90 10.86 13.20 26.64
N GLY A 91 11.29 14.37 27.12
CA GLY A 91 10.51 15.20 28.03
C GLY A 91 9.23 15.77 27.40
N HIS A 92 9.09 15.74 26.07
CA HIS A 92 7.93 16.27 25.34
C HIS A 92 7.39 15.28 24.29
N PRO A 93 6.91 14.10 24.69
CA PRO A 93 6.82 12.97 23.76
C PRO A 93 5.58 13.01 22.84
N ASN A 94 4.48 13.65 23.23
CA ASN A 94 3.23 13.72 22.47
C ASN A 94 2.60 12.35 22.11
N ASP A 95 2.76 11.36 23.00
CA ASP A 95 2.39 9.94 22.75
C ASP A 95 0.88 9.69 22.54
N ALA A 96 0.03 10.63 22.95
CA ALA A 96 -1.41 10.60 22.70
C ALA A 96 -1.76 10.70 21.20
N SER A 97 -0.80 11.13 20.35
CA SER A 97 -0.99 11.14 18.90
C SER A 97 -0.28 9.96 18.23
N ALA A 98 -1.07 9.17 17.49
CA ALA A 98 -0.60 8.06 16.67
C ALA A 98 0.35 8.45 15.53
N ARG A 99 0.35 9.72 15.09
CA ARG A 99 1.14 10.22 13.96
C ARG A 99 2.12 11.33 14.33
N GLU A 100 2.06 11.81 15.57
CA GLU A 100 2.83 12.96 16.05
C GLU A 100 3.65 12.70 17.33
N GLY A 101 3.68 11.44 17.81
CA GLY A 101 4.41 11.02 19.00
C GLY A 101 5.92 10.85 18.78
N VAL A 102 6.70 10.74 19.86
CA VAL A 102 8.17 10.67 19.81
C VAL A 102 8.68 9.40 19.13
N THR A 103 7.89 8.33 19.17
CA THR A 103 8.19 7.05 18.51
C THR A 103 8.27 7.17 17.00
N SER A 104 7.61 8.16 16.39
CA SER A 104 7.71 8.46 14.96
C SER A 104 9.15 8.74 14.55
N LEU A 105 10.03 9.22 15.45
CA LEU A 105 11.42 9.48 15.10
C LEU A 105 12.18 8.24 14.61
N ALA A 106 11.76 7.03 15.01
CA ALA A 106 12.48 5.80 14.74
C ALA A 106 11.76 4.89 13.72
N ASP A 107 10.65 5.34 13.15
CA ASP A 107 9.79 4.53 12.27
C ASP A 107 10.23 4.55 10.80
N GLN A 108 11.17 5.42 10.45
CA GLN A 108 11.70 5.58 9.11
C GLN A 108 10.66 6.04 8.08
N ASP A 109 9.63 6.75 8.55
CA ASP A 109 8.52 7.28 7.77
C ASP A 109 8.46 8.81 7.83
N SER A 110 8.69 9.47 6.69
CA SER A 110 8.55 10.93 6.59
C SER A 110 7.10 11.42 6.64
N GLY A 111 6.12 10.50 6.58
CA GLY A 111 4.68 10.82 6.67
C GLY A 111 4.16 10.96 8.11
N THR A 112 4.93 10.51 9.10
CA THR A 112 4.68 10.72 10.54
C THR A 112 5.71 11.73 11.06
N LYS A 113 5.50 12.22 12.28
CA LYS A 113 6.46 13.11 12.92
C LYS A 113 6.44 12.96 14.43
N TRP A 114 7.46 13.48 15.08
CA TRP A 114 7.38 13.90 16.46
C TRP A 114 7.09 15.40 16.48
N TYR A 115 5.95 15.79 17.05
CA TYR A 115 5.63 17.19 17.32
C TYR A 115 5.66 17.40 18.84
N ALA A 116 6.73 18.02 19.32
CA ALA A 116 6.95 18.30 20.74
C ALA A 116 6.10 19.50 21.17
N ARG A 117 4.77 19.35 21.10
CA ARG A 117 3.79 20.44 21.16
C ARG A 117 3.94 21.39 22.35
N ASP A 118 4.41 20.86 23.49
CA ASP A 118 4.52 21.55 24.77
C ASP A 118 5.99 21.87 25.15
N SER A 119 6.92 21.83 24.18
CA SER A 119 8.36 21.99 24.43
C SER A 119 8.84 23.42 24.63
N GLY A 120 8.09 24.41 24.15
CA GLY A 120 8.64 25.75 23.96
C GLY A 120 9.74 25.78 22.88
N ARG A 121 10.43 26.93 22.77
CA ARG A 121 11.55 27.09 21.84
C ARG A 121 12.79 26.40 22.43
N PRO A 122 13.42 25.44 21.74
CA PRO A 122 14.67 24.85 22.22
C PRO A 122 15.78 25.91 22.31
N THR A 123 16.54 25.89 23.39
CA THR A 123 17.70 26.76 23.61
C THR A 123 18.89 25.95 24.14
N GLY A 124 20.06 26.57 24.29
CA GLY A 124 21.21 25.94 24.94
C GLY A 124 20.94 25.61 26.42
N ASP A 125 20.17 26.44 27.12
CA ASP A 125 19.86 26.28 28.54
C ASP A 125 18.65 25.35 28.76
N GLU A 126 17.69 25.34 27.83
CA GLU A 126 16.51 24.48 27.83
C GLU A 126 16.45 23.68 26.52
N PRO A 127 17.28 22.63 26.37
CA PRO A 127 17.27 21.81 25.17
C PRO A 127 16.07 20.86 25.15
N VAL A 128 15.60 20.55 23.94
CA VAL A 128 14.60 19.51 23.71
C VAL A 128 15.32 18.27 23.20
N TYR A 129 15.08 17.11 23.83
CA TYR A 129 15.86 15.91 23.55
C TYR A 129 14.99 14.70 23.17
N ALA A 130 15.59 13.78 22.44
CA ALA A 130 15.12 12.41 22.27
C ALA A 130 16.24 11.42 22.63
N ILE A 131 15.90 10.34 23.33
CA ILE A 131 16.84 9.28 23.73
C ILE A 131 16.39 7.97 23.10
N TYR A 132 17.29 7.33 22.36
CA TYR A 132 17.14 5.98 21.85
C TYR A 132 17.84 5.00 22.76
N THR A 133 17.15 3.91 23.11
CA THR A 133 17.76 2.72 23.70
C THR A 133 17.80 1.61 22.67
N LEU A 134 19.00 1.11 22.36
CA LEU A 134 19.17 -0.01 21.44
C LEU A 134 18.98 -1.36 22.15
N ARG A 135 18.56 -2.39 21.40
CA ARG A 135 18.47 -3.79 21.90
C ARG A 135 19.83 -4.34 22.31
N THR A 136 20.88 -3.97 21.59
CA THR A 136 22.27 -4.31 21.86
C THR A 136 23.16 -3.11 21.54
N PRO A 137 24.25 -2.87 22.28
CA PRO A 137 25.19 -1.81 21.94
C PRO A 137 25.66 -1.91 20.48
N ALA A 138 25.68 -0.78 19.77
CA ALA A 138 26.09 -0.72 18.37
C ALA A 138 26.82 0.58 18.10
N ALA A 139 27.84 0.55 17.23
CA ALA A 139 28.58 1.73 16.83
C ALA A 139 27.80 2.52 15.76
N VAL A 140 27.62 3.81 16.00
CA VAL A 140 27.03 4.76 15.04
C VAL A 140 28.15 5.51 14.34
N THR A 141 28.11 5.52 13.01
CA THR A 141 29.09 6.17 12.12
C THR A 141 28.53 7.41 11.44
N GLY A 142 27.23 7.67 11.62
CA GLY A 142 26.53 8.84 11.15
C GLY A 142 25.06 8.76 11.51
N TYR A 143 24.30 9.82 11.23
CA TYR A 143 22.86 9.85 11.41
C TYR A 143 22.21 10.71 10.35
N SER A 144 20.89 10.60 10.22
CA SER A 144 20.09 11.51 9.42
C SER A 144 18.98 12.13 10.24
N LEU A 145 18.67 13.39 9.94
CA LEU A 145 17.46 14.08 10.42
C LEU A 145 16.55 14.37 9.23
N THR A 146 15.26 14.14 9.40
CA THR A 146 14.24 14.35 8.37
C THR A 146 13.25 15.44 8.80
N SER A 147 13.06 16.50 8.01
CA SER A 147 12.08 17.54 8.32
C SER A 147 10.65 17.01 8.30
N ALA A 148 9.77 17.57 9.13
CA ALA A 148 8.36 17.17 9.15
C ALA A 148 7.57 17.68 7.93
N ASN A 149 6.24 17.56 7.95
CA ASN A 149 5.38 17.83 6.80
C ASN A 149 4.71 19.22 6.78
N ASP A 150 4.48 19.90 7.91
CA ASP A 150 3.62 21.11 7.98
C ASP A 150 4.30 22.49 8.26
N ALA A 151 5.15 22.66 9.28
CA ALA A 151 5.66 24.00 9.65
C ALA A 151 7.21 24.17 9.73
N PRO A 152 7.88 24.79 8.74
CA PRO A 152 9.35 25.00 8.74
C PRO A 152 9.97 25.64 10.00
N PRO A 153 9.35 26.65 10.66
CA PRO A 153 9.95 27.28 11.84
C PRO A 153 10.18 26.32 13.02
N ARG A 154 9.52 25.16 13.03
CA ARG A 154 9.62 24.16 14.09
C ARG A 154 10.78 23.18 13.88
N ASP A 155 11.41 23.16 12.70
CA ASP A 155 12.45 22.16 12.38
C ASP A 155 13.77 22.47 13.13
N PRO A 156 14.59 21.47 13.51
CA PRO A 156 15.84 21.71 14.24
C PRO A 156 16.85 22.53 13.43
N ALA A 157 17.56 23.46 14.08
CA ALA A 157 18.63 24.25 13.46
C ALA A 157 20.00 24.12 14.16
N ALA A 158 20.03 23.61 15.38
CA ALA A 158 21.26 23.24 16.09
C ALA A 158 21.01 22.10 17.07
N TRP A 159 21.94 21.16 17.18
CA TRP A 159 21.84 20.02 18.10
C TRP A 159 23.20 19.40 18.41
N THR A 160 23.21 18.52 19.40
CA THR A 160 24.33 17.65 19.76
C THR A 160 23.86 16.20 19.76
N VAL A 161 24.65 15.29 19.19
CA VAL A 161 24.41 13.84 19.29
C VAL A 161 25.39 13.25 20.30
N LEU A 162 24.87 12.47 21.24
CA LEU A 162 25.64 11.88 22.34
C LEU A 162 25.42 10.36 22.44
N GLY A 163 26.38 9.65 23.04
CA GLY A 163 26.32 8.22 23.31
C GLY A 163 26.66 7.88 24.76
N SER A 164 26.00 6.86 25.32
CA SER A 164 26.31 6.32 26.66
C SER A 164 26.02 4.82 26.74
N ASP A 165 26.78 4.12 27.58
CA ASP A 165 26.54 2.72 27.96
C ASP A 165 25.86 2.60 29.34
N SER A 166 25.62 3.72 30.03
CA SER A 166 24.99 3.72 31.35
C SER A 166 23.47 3.57 31.24
N GLU A 167 22.87 2.64 31.98
CA GLU A 167 21.41 2.52 32.02
C GLU A 167 20.72 3.74 32.64
N SER A 168 21.40 4.49 33.52
CA SER A 168 20.85 5.73 34.10
C SER A 168 20.60 6.79 33.03
N ALA A 169 21.46 6.83 32.00
CA ALA A 169 21.32 7.71 30.86
C ALA A 169 20.06 7.41 30.02
N ALA A 170 19.48 6.21 30.12
CA ALA A 170 18.24 5.86 29.42
C ALA A 170 17.00 6.64 29.92
N THR A 171 17.09 7.28 31.08
CA THR A 171 16.01 8.05 31.73
C THR A 171 16.43 9.44 32.15
N ASP A 172 17.72 9.76 32.14
CA ASP A 172 18.26 11.05 32.53
C ASP A 172 19.06 11.67 31.38
N ALA A 173 18.50 12.75 30.83
CA ALA A 173 19.10 13.45 29.71
C ALA A 173 20.38 14.21 30.09
N ASP A 174 20.58 14.52 31.37
CA ASP A 174 21.71 15.29 31.89
C ASP A 174 22.75 14.42 32.61
N ASP A 175 22.62 13.09 32.50
CA ASP A 175 23.56 12.14 33.06
C ASP A 175 25.00 12.42 32.58
N THR A 176 25.94 12.47 33.53
CA THR A 176 27.34 12.80 33.23
C THR A 176 28.09 11.75 32.38
N SER A 177 27.49 10.57 32.16
CA SER A 177 28.04 9.51 31.29
C SER A 177 27.86 9.78 29.79
N TRP A 178 27.12 10.81 29.40
CA TRP A 178 26.96 11.16 27.99
C TRP A 178 28.27 11.64 27.37
N HIS A 179 28.68 10.99 26.28
CA HIS A 179 29.82 11.39 25.47
C HIS A 179 29.36 12.04 24.18
N VAL A 180 29.84 13.25 23.89
CA VAL A 180 29.55 13.96 22.63
C VAL A 180 30.16 13.20 21.46
N LEU A 181 29.33 12.89 20.47
CA LEU A 181 29.72 12.21 19.24
C LEU A 181 29.77 13.16 18.07
N ASP A 182 28.85 14.11 18.04
CA ASP A 182 28.73 15.12 16.99
C ASP A 182 27.98 16.36 17.47
N GLN A 183 28.22 17.51 16.82
CA GLN A 183 27.56 18.77 17.12
C GLN A 183 27.38 19.60 15.86
N GLU A 184 26.15 20.00 15.59
CA GLU A 184 25.77 20.76 14.40
C GLU A 184 25.09 22.07 14.76
N LYS A 185 25.32 23.10 13.94
CA LYS A 185 24.76 24.45 14.08
C LYS A 185 24.42 25.03 12.73
N GLU A 186 23.51 26.02 12.72
CA GLU A 186 23.12 26.79 11.53
C GLU A 186 22.58 25.91 10.40
N GLN A 187 21.91 24.83 10.77
CA GLN A 187 21.34 23.88 9.83
C GLN A 187 19.96 24.34 9.38
N LEU A 188 19.63 24.03 8.11
CA LEU A 188 18.35 24.36 7.49
C LEU A 188 17.89 23.19 6.61
N PHE A 189 16.58 23.03 6.53
CA PHE A 189 15.91 22.16 5.56
C PHE A 189 15.32 23.05 4.47
N GLY A 190 15.72 22.83 3.22
CA GLY A 190 15.21 23.50 2.03
C GLY A 190 13.85 22.98 1.55
N ALA A 191 13.40 21.80 2.01
CA ALA A 191 12.09 21.23 1.67
C ALA A 191 11.50 20.41 2.84
N ARG A 192 10.20 20.07 2.74
CA ARG A 192 9.51 19.23 3.74
C ARG A 192 9.74 17.75 3.45
N GLY A 193 9.86 16.95 4.50
CA GLY A 193 10.30 15.56 4.36
C GLY A 193 11.77 15.39 3.98
N GLN A 194 12.55 16.46 3.85
CA GLN A 194 13.97 16.43 3.48
C GLN A 194 14.79 15.70 4.53
N SER A 195 15.62 14.75 4.10
CA SER A 195 16.58 14.05 4.95
C SER A 195 18.01 14.53 4.72
N ASN A 196 18.68 15.02 5.77
CA ASN A 196 20.10 15.39 5.73
C ASN A 196 20.95 14.36 6.48
N PHE A 197 22.14 14.06 5.98
CA PHE A 197 23.07 13.10 6.57
C PHE A 197 24.27 13.79 7.22
N TYR A 198 24.63 13.34 8.42
CA TYR A 198 25.71 13.87 9.24
C TYR A 198 26.65 12.73 9.68
N PRO A 199 27.94 12.75 9.30
CA PRO A 199 28.90 11.71 9.69
C PRO A 199 29.40 11.91 11.14
N VAL A 200 29.67 10.81 11.85
CA VAL A 200 30.24 10.82 13.20
C VAL A 200 31.70 10.36 13.16
N GLY A 201 32.60 11.11 13.79
CA GLY A 201 34.05 10.88 13.73
C GLY A 201 34.58 9.73 14.60
N ALA A 202 33.89 9.37 15.69
CA ALA A 202 34.30 8.33 16.64
C ALA A 202 33.28 7.17 16.67
N THR A 203 33.75 5.92 16.73
CA THR A 203 32.93 4.71 16.45
C THR A 203 32.80 3.75 17.63
N HIS A 204 32.79 4.25 18.87
CA HIS A 204 32.49 3.38 20.02
C HIS A 204 31.03 2.90 19.96
N ALA A 205 30.81 1.66 20.39
CA ALA A 205 29.48 1.07 20.41
C ALA A 205 28.77 1.43 21.71
N TYR A 206 27.76 2.30 21.62
CA TYR A 206 26.93 2.68 22.75
C TYR A 206 25.60 1.94 22.75
N ARG A 207 25.03 1.73 23.94
CA ARG A 207 23.66 1.24 24.10
C ARG A 207 22.60 2.34 23.98
N HIS A 208 22.91 3.54 24.43
CA HIS A 208 22.02 4.69 24.44
C HIS A 208 22.57 5.80 23.57
N TYR A 209 21.69 6.44 22.81
CA TYR A 209 22.00 7.60 21.97
C TYR A 209 21.03 8.73 22.28
N GLN A 210 21.54 9.95 22.37
CA GLN A 210 20.72 11.15 22.60
C GLN A 210 20.87 12.13 21.44
N LEU A 211 19.74 12.63 20.94
CA LEU A 211 19.66 13.82 20.10
C LEU A 211 19.22 14.98 20.99
N ARG A 212 20.10 15.95 21.22
CA ARG A 212 19.85 17.12 22.07
C ARG A 212 19.74 18.37 21.20
N ILE A 213 18.53 18.85 20.95
CA ILE A 213 18.25 19.99 20.08
C ILE A 213 18.27 21.27 20.90
N THR A 214 19.11 22.22 20.47
CA THR A 214 19.42 23.46 21.20
C THR A 214 18.96 24.72 20.47
N ASP A 215 18.46 24.58 19.24
CA ASP A 215 17.80 25.67 18.50
C ASP A 215 16.92 25.08 17.38
N ASN A 216 15.89 25.81 16.98
CA ASN A 216 15.02 25.51 15.85
C ASN A 216 15.16 26.59 14.76
N CYS A 217 14.55 26.36 13.59
CA CYS A 217 14.66 27.32 12.50
C CYS A 217 14.06 28.68 12.88
N ALA A 218 12.90 28.66 13.56
CA ALA A 218 12.19 29.82 14.08
C ALA A 218 12.21 31.03 13.15
N ASP A 219 12.96 32.07 13.50
CA ASP A 219 13.02 33.34 12.79
C ASP A 219 13.79 33.26 11.45
N ARG A 220 14.47 32.14 11.18
CA ARG A 220 15.21 31.87 9.94
C ARG A 220 14.33 31.24 8.85
N CYS A 221 13.14 30.76 9.21
CA CYS A 221 12.19 30.13 8.29
C CYS A 221 10.88 30.91 8.23
N GLU A 222 10.21 30.86 7.09
CA GLU A 222 8.87 31.41 6.94
C GLU A 222 7.83 30.56 7.69
N GLY A 223 6.90 31.23 8.38
CA GLY A 223 5.78 30.58 9.06
C GLY A 223 5.18 31.43 10.19
N SER A 224 4.17 30.89 10.87
CA SER A 224 3.39 31.64 11.86
C SER A 224 4.19 31.93 13.14
N ALA A 225 3.83 33.00 13.85
CA ALA A 225 4.50 33.36 15.10
C ALA A 225 4.39 32.26 16.18
N GLY A 226 3.28 31.52 16.21
CA GLY A 226 3.05 30.42 17.14
C GLY A 226 3.88 29.16 16.86
N ASP A 227 4.48 29.06 15.67
CA ASP A 227 5.34 27.93 15.28
C ASP A 227 6.79 28.12 15.70
N ARG A 228 7.22 29.37 15.91
CA ARG A 228 8.60 29.70 16.25
C ARG A 228 9.00 29.21 17.66
N SER A 229 8.02 28.93 18.51
CA SER A 229 8.21 28.47 19.88
C SER A 229 7.94 26.98 20.07
N LYS A 230 8.08 26.16 19.03
CA LYS A 230 7.80 24.72 19.07
C LYS A 230 8.85 23.94 18.29
N LEU A 231 8.91 22.63 18.53
CA LEU A 231 9.78 21.71 17.81
C LEU A 231 8.97 20.63 17.11
N GLN A 232 9.42 20.24 15.92
CA GLN A 232 9.02 18.99 15.29
C GLN A 232 10.19 18.35 14.54
N LEU A 233 10.08 17.06 14.25
CA LEU A 233 11.01 16.32 13.42
C LEU A 233 10.31 15.06 12.88
N ALA A 234 10.43 14.74 11.59
CA ALA A 234 9.83 13.51 11.06
C ALA A 234 10.56 12.27 11.59
N ASP A 235 11.87 12.22 11.37
CA ASP A 235 12.69 11.04 11.67
C ASP A 235 14.09 11.43 12.15
N TRP A 236 14.64 10.62 13.06
CA TRP A 236 16.04 10.58 13.42
C TRP A 236 16.58 9.16 13.19
N THR A 237 17.24 8.95 12.06
CA THR A 237 17.78 7.65 11.65
C THR A 237 19.25 7.53 12.04
N LEU A 238 19.57 6.67 13.00
CA LEU A 238 20.93 6.25 13.30
C LEU A 238 21.51 5.40 12.16
N ARG A 239 22.79 5.60 11.85
CA ARG A 239 23.49 4.84 10.81
C ARG A 239 24.79 4.24 11.33
N SER A 240 25.07 3.05 10.86
CA SER A 240 26.25 2.28 11.24
C SER A 240 26.89 1.69 10.00
N SER A 241 28.22 1.81 9.93
CA SER A 241 29.05 1.07 9.01
C SER A 241 29.02 -0.42 9.37
N ALA A 242 29.08 -1.32 8.39
CA ALA A 242 28.89 -2.77 8.62
C ALA A 242 30.04 -3.49 9.39
N GLY A 243 30.74 -2.81 10.31
CA GLY A 243 31.86 -3.33 11.11
C GLY A 243 33.23 -2.78 10.68
N SER A 244 34.33 -3.43 11.04
CA SER A 244 35.69 -3.05 10.57
C SER A 244 36.11 -3.75 9.27
N ALA A 245 35.32 -4.73 8.83
CA ALA A 245 35.56 -5.49 7.61
C ALA A 245 34.93 -4.82 6.38
N PRO A 246 35.45 -5.10 5.16
CA PRO A 246 34.80 -4.68 3.93
C PRO A 246 33.35 -5.19 3.84
N SER A 247 32.46 -4.35 3.32
CA SER A 247 31.05 -4.67 3.08
C SER A 247 30.52 -3.94 1.87
N ALA A 248 29.44 -4.47 1.28
CA ALA A 248 28.69 -3.78 0.24
C ALA A 248 28.34 -2.34 0.61
N LEU A 249 28.22 -1.49 -0.42
CA LEU A 249 27.72 -0.13 -0.28
C LEU A 249 26.37 -0.12 0.44
N GLY A 250 26.19 0.86 1.30
CA GLY A 250 24.89 1.23 1.81
C GLY A 250 24.00 1.70 0.69
N ALA A 251 22.73 1.28 0.68
CA ALA A 251 21.74 1.78 -0.24
C ALA A 251 20.39 1.91 0.48
N ARG A 252 19.70 3.04 0.34
CA ARG A 252 18.38 3.30 0.92
C ARG A 252 17.64 4.38 0.13
N VAL A 253 16.34 4.22 -0.03
CA VAL A 253 15.47 5.26 -0.59
C VAL A 253 15.23 6.34 0.45
N GLU A 254 15.49 7.59 0.07
CA GLU A 254 15.41 8.76 0.94
C GLU A 254 14.81 9.94 0.16
N ASN A 255 14.21 10.90 0.85
CA ASN A 255 13.80 12.14 0.19
C ASN A 255 15.04 12.89 -0.31
N ALA A 256 15.02 13.27 -1.59
CA ALA A 256 16.11 13.85 -2.36
C ALA A 256 15.82 15.28 -2.83
N ASP A 257 14.84 15.98 -2.25
CA ASP A 257 14.48 17.37 -2.63
C ASP A 257 15.66 18.34 -2.53
N SER A 258 16.53 18.14 -1.54
CA SER A 258 17.72 18.98 -1.30
C SER A 258 18.75 18.91 -2.43
N VAL A 259 18.74 17.83 -3.19
CA VAL A 259 19.59 17.63 -4.36
C VAL A 259 18.79 17.72 -5.66
N GLY A 260 17.50 18.07 -5.56
CA GLY A 260 16.49 18.10 -6.60
C GLY A 260 16.36 16.74 -7.25
N ALA A 261 15.56 15.82 -6.67
CA ALA A 261 15.31 14.47 -7.21
C ALA A 261 15.11 14.51 -8.75
N ALA A 262 15.52 13.44 -9.44
CA ALA A 262 15.50 13.46 -10.91
C ALA A 262 14.05 13.66 -11.42
N ASP A 263 13.11 13.06 -10.70
CA ASP A 263 11.69 13.37 -10.65
C ASP A 263 11.18 13.29 -9.20
N GLY A 264 10.03 13.91 -8.92
CA GLY A 264 9.40 13.85 -7.60
C GLY A 264 10.25 14.37 -6.44
N SER A 265 10.32 13.58 -5.36
CA SER A 265 10.91 13.92 -4.07
C SER A 265 11.78 12.83 -3.45
N ALA A 266 11.83 11.61 -3.98
CA ALA A 266 12.51 10.45 -3.38
C ALA A 266 13.48 9.79 -4.37
N ALA A 267 14.69 9.46 -3.90
CA ALA A 267 15.68 8.74 -4.71
C ALA A 267 16.48 7.75 -3.86
N LEU A 268 17.17 6.81 -4.52
CA LEU A 268 18.04 5.85 -3.84
C LEU A 268 19.39 6.49 -3.52
N ARG A 269 19.65 6.77 -2.24
CA ARG A 269 20.97 7.15 -1.74
C ARG A 269 21.86 5.91 -1.63
N TYR A 270 23.05 5.97 -2.22
CA TYR A 270 24.14 5.02 -1.92
C TYR A 270 25.20 5.70 -1.06
N ALA A 271 25.82 4.97 -0.14
CA ALA A 271 26.82 5.51 0.78
C ALA A 271 27.81 4.45 1.30
N GLY A 272 29.09 4.82 1.38
CA GLY A 272 30.13 4.02 1.98
C GLY A 272 31.43 4.80 2.20
N ARG A 273 32.44 4.11 2.70
CA ARG A 273 33.76 4.65 3.00
C ARG A 273 34.86 3.68 2.60
N VAL A 274 35.92 4.20 2.02
CA VAL A 274 37.12 3.43 1.66
C VAL A 274 37.97 3.19 2.90
N LEU A 275 38.41 1.95 3.11
CA LEU A 275 39.08 1.54 4.35
C LEU A 275 40.60 1.81 4.35
N ALA A 276 41.25 1.69 3.20
CA ALA A 276 42.70 1.81 3.00
C ALA A 276 43.00 2.35 1.59
N PRO A 277 44.22 2.82 1.27
CA PRO A 277 44.54 3.22 -0.10
C PRO A 277 44.63 1.99 -1.04
N GLY A 278 44.17 2.15 -2.29
CA GLY A 278 44.22 1.10 -3.32
C GLY A 278 42.84 0.66 -3.80
N PRO A 279 42.74 -0.44 -4.59
CA PRO A 279 41.48 -0.78 -5.26
C PRO A 279 40.35 -1.05 -4.29
N ALA A 280 39.21 -0.40 -4.50
CA ALA A 280 37.98 -0.52 -3.73
C ALA A 280 36.80 -0.85 -4.65
N SER A 281 36.04 -1.89 -4.30
CA SER A 281 34.92 -2.34 -5.11
C SER A 281 33.82 -3.00 -4.29
N ALA A 282 32.58 -2.79 -4.72
CA ALA A 282 31.39 -3.38 -4.12
C ALA A 282 30.29 -3.57 -5.16
N THR A 283 29.47 -4.61 -4.99
CA THR A 283 28.26 -4.82 -5.77
C THR A 283 27.09 -5.06 -4.84
N VAL A 284 25.98 -4.39 -5.13
CA VAL A 284 24.74 -4.39 -4.37
C VAL A 284 23.63 -4.81 -5.31
N VAL A 285 22.77 -5.73 -4.91
CA VAL A 285 21.56 -6.05 -5.67
C VAL A 285 20.56 -4.93 -5.43
N LEU A 286 20.26 -4.14 -6.46
CA LEU A 286 19.18 -3.16 -6.40
C LEU A 286 17.86 -3.88 -6.54
N ARG A 287 17.66 -4.72 -7.54
CA ARG A 287 16.42 -5.46 -7.72
C ARG A 287 16.72 -6.91 -8.04
N SER A 288 16.01 -7.84 -7.42
CA SER A 288 16.13 -9.27 -7.67
C SER A 288 14.81 -9.87 -8.15
N GLY A 289 14.84 -11.08 -8.70
CA GLY A 289 13.63 -11.80 -9.07
C GLY A 289 12.82 -11.10 -10.15
N LEU A 290 13.49 -10.34 -11.01
CA LEU A 290 12.90 -9.84 -12.24
C LEU A 290 12.76 -11.00 -13.24
N ASP A 291 11.87 -10.80 -14.20
CA ASP A 291 11.74 -11.66 -15.36
C ASP A 291 11.44 -10.79 -16.59
N VAL A 292 12.30 -9.80 -16.85
CA VAL A 292 12.04 -8.80 -17.90
C VAL A 292 12.56 -9.34 -19.24
N PRO A 293 11.70 -9.84 -20.14
CA PRO A 293 12.14 -10.30 -21.46
C PRO A 293 12.68 -9.13 -22.28
N LEU A 294 13.89 -9.29 -22.80
CA LEU A 294 14.55 -8.29 -23.62
C LEU A 294 14.25 -8.54 -25.10
N VAL A 295 13.93 -7.47 -25.80
CA VAL A 295 13.70 -7.43 -27.24
C VAL A 295 14.60 -6.39 -27.88
N ARG A 296 14.63 -6.34 -29.21
CA ARG A 296 15.32 -5.25 -29.91
C ARG A 296 14.70 -3.90 -29.54
N GLY A 297 15.53 -2.95 -29.17
CA GLY A 297 15.18 -1.64 -28.64
C GLY A 297 15.02 -1.59 -27.11
N SER A 298 15.19 -2.70 -26.38
CA SER A 298 15.26 -2.66 -24.92
C SER A 298 16.46 -1.86 -24.44
N ARG A 299 16.28 -1.10 -23.35
CA ARG A 299 17.32 -0.24 -22.76
C ARG A 299 17.38 -0.41 -21.26
N LEU A 300 18.53 -0.10 -20.66
CA LEU A 300 18.64 0.30 -19.26
C LEU A 300 18.83 1.82 -19.24
N SER A 301 18.03 2.54 -18.45
CA SER A 301 18.24 3.96 -18.19
C SER A 301 18.03 4.28 -16.72
N TYR A 302 18.76 5.26 -16.20
CA TYR A 302 18.64 5.75 -14.83
C TYR A 302 19.29 7.13 -14.70
N ALA A 303 18.86 7.90 -13.71
CA ALA A 303 19.54 9.10 -13.28
C ALA A 303 20.55 8.77 -12.16
N VAL A 304 21.70 9.41 -12.17
CA VAL A 304 22.74 9.25 -11.12
C VAL A 304 23.37 10.59 -10.79
N ARG A 305 23.50 10.88 -9.50
CA ARG A 305 24.17 12.07 -8.97
C ARG A 305 25.22 11.66 -7.93
N PRO A 306 26.49 11.53 -8.31
CA PRO A 306 27.58 11.41 -7.34
C PRO A 306 27.73 12.70 -6.53
N ASP A 307 27.94 12.62 -5.21
CA ASP A 307 28.14 13.81 -4.38
C ASP A 307 29.49 14.50 -4.70
N ASP A 308 30.54 13.72 -4.95
CA ASP A 308 31.89 14.19 -5.27
C ASP A 308 32.61 13.30 -6.33
N ALA A 309 33.88 13.61 -6.61
CA ALA A 309 34.69 12.87 -7.58
C ALA A 309 35.00 11.43 -7.13
N ASP A 310 35.25 11.20 -5.85
CA ASP A 310 35.55 9.87 -5.31
C ASP A 310 34.29 8.96 -5.33
N SER A 311 33.11 9.57 -5.46
CA SER A 311 31.80 8.92 -5.60
C SER A 311 31.40 8.60 -7.05
N ALA A 312 32.10 9.15 -8.05
CA ALA A 312 31.73 9.05 -9.46
C ALA A 312 32.07 7.70 -10.13
N HIS A 313 32.55 6.73 -9.36
CA HIS A 313 32.93 5.38 -9.83
C HIS A 313 31.79 4.35 -9.78
N VAL A 314 30.54 4.83 -9.75
CA VAL A 314 29.33 3.99 -9.74
C VAL A 314 28.78 3.71 -11.12
N ALA A 315 28.21 2.51 -11.30
CA ALA A 315 27.47 2.10 -12.48
C ALA A 315 26.37 1.09 -12.10
N LEU A 316 25.41 0.87 -13.00
CA LEU A 316 24.48 -0.25 -12.86
C LEU A 316 24.84 -1.39 -13.80
N ASP A 317 24.67 -2.62 -13.35
CA ASP A 317 24.78 -3.82 -14.18
C ASP A 317 23.45 -4.55 -14.21
N VAL A 318 23.23 -5.36 -15.25
CA VAL A 318 22.07 -6.27 -15.32
C VAL A 318 22.55 -7.73 -15.24
N LEU A 319 21.91 -8.52 -14.39
CA LEU A 319 22.01 -9.98 -14.46
C LEU A 319 20.95 -10.48 -15.42
N TYR A 320 21.36 -11.18 -16.46
CA TYR A 320 20.45 -11.78 -17.41
C TYR A 320 20.59 -13.31 -17.46
N THR A 321 19.54 -13.97 -17.92
CA THR A 321 19.43 -15.42 -18.08
C THR A 321 18.97 -15.77 -19.50
N ASP A 322 19.17 -17.02 -19.90
CA ASP A 322 18.55 -17.58 -21.09
C ASP A 322 17.01 -17.63 -20.93
N PRO A 323 16.20 -17.77 -22.02
CA PRO A 323 14.73 -17.81 -21.94
C PRO A 323 14.15 -18.83 -20.95
N ASP A 324 14.88 -19.92 -20.68
CA ASP A 324 14.47 -20.96 -19.73
C ASP A 324 14.86 -20.64 -18.28
N GLY A 325 15.36 -19.43 -18.03
CA GLY A 325 15.84 -18.95 -16.73
C GLY A 325 17.19 -19.54 -16.32
N ARG A 326 17.88 -20.28 -17.19
CA ARG A 326 19.18 -20.90 -16.89
C ARG A 326 20.35 -19.98 -17.28
N HIS A 327 21.55 -20.35 -16.83
CA HIS A 327 22.83 -19.72 -17.18
C HIS A 327 22.90 -18.21 -16.89
N PRO A 328 22.85 -17.79 -15.61
CA PRO A 328 22.96 -16.38 -15.24
C PRO A 328 24.31 -15.80 -15.68
N ARG A 329 24.26 -14.65 -16.36
CA ARG A 329 25.42 -13.88 -16.81
C ARG A 329 25.22 -12.41 -16.50
N THR A 330 26.29 -11.74 -16.11
CA THR A 330 26.25 -10.29 -15.85
C THR A 330 26.63 -9.54 -17.12
N HIS A 331 25.88 -8.49 -17.44
CA HIS A 331 26.24 -7.50 -18.45
C HIS A 331 26.44 -6.16 -17.76
N GLU A 332 27.65 -5.62 -17.89
CA GLU A 332 28.01 -4.33 -17.33
C GLU A 332 27.44 -3.21 -18.20
N VAL A 333 26.79 -2.22 -17.57
CA VAL A 333 26.19 -1.10 -18.28
C VAL A 333 26.85 0.22 -17.85
N ARG A 334 27.46 0.93 -18.80
CA ARG A 334 28.12 2.22 -18.56
C ARG A 334 27.59 3.30 -19.50
N THR A 335 27.84 4.55 -19.14
CA THR A 335 27.61 5.71 -20.02
C THR A 335 28.44 5.61 -21.30
N ALA A 336 27.89 6.06 -22.43
CA ALA A 336 28.63 6.14 -23.69
C ALA A 336 29.83 7.12 -23.61
N ASN A 337 29.78 8.10 -22.70
CA ASN A 337 30.78 9.17 -22.53
C ASN A 337 31.69 8.99 -21.29
N GLY A 338 31.57 7.88 -20.54
CA GLY A 338 32.55 7.41 -19.55
C GLY A 338 32.70 8.18 -18.22
N THR A 339 32.28 9.45 -18.12
CA THR A 339 32.54 10.27 -16.91
C THR A 339 31.26 10.90 -16.36
N LEU A 340 30.93 10.62 -15.10
CA LEU A 340 29.84 11.28 -14.38
C LEU A 340 30.32 12.65 -13.86
N THR A 341 29.44 13.66 -13.89
CA THR A 341 29.73 14.98 -13.32
C THR A 341 29.30 15.01 -11.85
N PRO A 342 30.23 15.21 -10.89
CA PRO A 342 29.89 15.32 -9.48
C PRO A 342 28.95 16.49 -9.16
N GLY A 343 28.10 16.31 -8.15
CA GLY A 343 27.16 17.32 -7.64
C GLY A 343 25.94 17.57 -8.53
N LYS A 344 25.83 16.92 -9.70
CA LYS A 344 24.73 17.09 -10.66
C LYS A 344 24.11 15.76 -11.05
N TRP A 345 22.84 15.77 -11.41
CA TRP A 345 22.18 14.62 -12.03
C TRP A 345 22.72 14.36 -13.43
N ASN A 346 23.06 13.11 -13.70
CA ASN A 346 23.51 12.60 -14.99
C ASN A 346 22.51 11.54 -15.43
N THR A 347 21.99 11.63 -16.65
CA THR A 347 21.15 10.58 -17.23
C THR A 347 22.03 9.55 -17.94
N VAL A 348 21.95 8.30 -17.50
CA VAL A 348 22.61 7.16 -18.16
C VAL A 348 21.58 6.40 -18.97
N SER A 349 21.92 6.03 -20.20
CA SER A 349 21.09 5.15 -21.02
C SER A 349 21.95 4.28 -21.93
N ALA A 350 21.67 2.98 -21.94
CA ALA A 350 22.37 2.00 -22.76
C ALA A 350 21.38 1.04 -23.43
N GLY A 351 21.64 0.73 -24.70
CA GLY A 351 20.89 -0.28 -25.44
C GLY A 351 21.26 -1.69 -25.00
N LEU A 352 20.26 -2.56 -24.89
CA LEU A 352 20.40 -3.99 -24.55
C LEU A 352 20.11 -4.89 -25.75
N ASP A 353 20.22 -4.38 -26.98
CA ASP A 353 19.90 -5.09 -28.22
C ASP A 353 20.64 -6.42 -28.37
N ALA A 354 21.91 -6.47 -27.94
CA ALA A 354 22.73 -7.67 -27.98
C ALA A 354 22.22 -8.80 -27.06
N LEU A 355 21.33 -8.46 -26.13
CA LEU A 355 20.69 -9.38 -25.18
C LEU A 355 19.24 -9.71 -25.59
N ALA A 356 18.79 -9.36 -26.80
CA ALA A 356 17.46 -9.73 -27.27
C ALA A 356 17.23 -11.25 -27.18
N GLY A 357 16.08 -11.65 -26.65
CA GLY A 357 15.76 -13.04 -26.32
C GLY A 357 16.37 -13.54 -25.01
N LYS A 358 16.90 -12.66 -24.16
CA LYS A 358 17.31 -12.97 -22.77
C LYS A 358 16.36 -12.30 -21.78
N HIS A 359 16.44 -12.70 -20.52
CA HIS A 359 15.60 -12.15 -19.44
C HIS A 359 16.46 -11.49 -18.39
N VAL A 360 16.19 -10.21 -18.06
CA VAL A 360 16.83 -9.57 -16.90
C VAL A 360 16.19 -10.10 -15.63
N SER A 361 17.04 -10.63 -14.76
CA SER A 361 16.69 -11.27 -13.48
C SER A 361 17.09 -10.43 -12.28
N GLU A 362 18.14 -9.61 -12.40
CA GLU A 362 18.56 -8.68 -11.36
C GLU A 362 19.10 -7.38 -11.95
N ILE A 363 18.97 -6.29 -11.20
CA ILE A 363 19.70 -5.03 -11.44
C ILE A 363 20.66 -4.84 -10.27
N LEU A 364 21.90 -4.52 -10.58
CA LEU A 364 22.98 -4.39 -9.61
C LEU A 364 23.52 -2.97 -9.62
N LEU A 365 23.83 -2.42 -8.45
CA LEU A 365 24.67 -1.25 -8.29
C LEU A 365 26.10 -1.71 -8.05
N ARG A 366 27.03 -1.25 -8.88
CA ARG A 366 28.46 -1.52 -8.75
C ARG A 366 29.22 -0.23 -8.48
N TYR A 367 30.17 -0.30 -7.56
CA TYR A 367 31.23 0.68 -7.39
C TYR A 367 32.58 0.02 -7.62
N ASP A 368 33.46 0.69 -8.35
CA ASP A 368 34.77 0.16 -8.70
C ASP A 368 35.78 1.30 -8.97
N ASP A 369 36.62 1.56 -7.97
CA ASP A 369 37.73 2.50 -8.05
C ASP A 369 39.06 1.77 -7.85
N ALA A 370 39.91 1.76 -8.88
CA ALA A 370 41.22 1.12 -8.83
C ALA A 370 42.23 1.86 -7.94
N HIS A 371 42.01 3.14 -7.63
CA HIS A 371 42.98 4.01 -6.96
C HIS A 371 42.36 4.79 -5.78
N ALA A 372 41.46 4.14 -5.06
CA ALA A 372 40.71 4.76 -3.98
C ALA A 372 41.61 5.28 -2.85
N LYS A 373 41.25 6.44 -2.30
CA LYS A 373 41.97 7.09 -1.21
C LYS A 373 41.45 6.59 0.14
N SER A 374 42.35 6.38 1.09
CA SER A 374 41.94 5.97 2.44
C SER A 374 40.99 6.99 3.07
N GLY A 375 39.87 6.51 3.61
CA GLY A 375 38.90 7.35 4.31
C GLY A 375 37.99 8.19 3.42
N SER A 376 38.14 8.18 2.09
CA SER A 376 37.22 8.88 1.20
C SER A 376 35.80 8.34 1.35
N VAL A 377 34.83 9.25 1.24
CA VAL A 377 33.41 8.91 1.24
C VAL A 377 32.99 8.61 -0.19
N THR A 378 32.19 7.57 -0.36
CA THR A 378 31.56 7.20 -1.61
C THR A 378 30.06 7.36 -1.42
N ALA A 379 29.48 8.47 -1.87
CA ALA A 379 28.07 8.74 -1.68
C ALA A 379 27.43 9.45 -2.88
N GLY A 380 26.14 9.21 -3.06
CA GLY A 380 25.36 9.88 -4.09
C GLY A 380 23.98 9.26 -4.22
N TRP A 381 23.33 9.58 -5.33
CA TRP A 381 21.94 9.25 -5.56
C TRP A 381 21.75 8.54 -6.89
N LEU A 382 20.78 7.64 -6.93
CA LEU A 382 20.28 6.94 -8.11
C LEU A 382 18.78 7.11 -8.16
N ASP A 383 18.25 7.33 -9.34
CA ASP A 383 16.83 7.59 -9.51
C ASP A 383 16.36 7.11 -10.88
N ASP A 384 15.03 7.02 -11.03
CA ASP A 384 14.40 6.99 -12.34
C ASP A 384 14.85 5.79 -13.20
N LEU A 385 15.07 4.66 -12.52
CA LEU A 385 15.64 3.42 -13.06
C LEU A 385 14.60 2.68 -13.89
N ARG A 386 14.94 2.38 -15.15
CA ARG A 386 14.06 1.73 -16.13
C ARG A 386 14.86 0.67 -16.88
N VAL A 387 14.31 -0.53 -17.01
CA VAL A 387 14.88 -1.60 -17.83
C VAL A 387 13.81 -2.19 -18.74
N GLY A 388 14.16 -2.44 -19.99
CA GLY A 388 13.27 -3.05 -20.97
C GLY A 388 12.80 -2.09 -22.04
N LYS A 389 11.60 -2.32 -22.59
CA LYS A 389 11.03 -1.50 -23.67
C LYS A 389 9.53 -1.26 -23.44
N PRO A 390 9.09 -0.02 -23.15
CA PRO A 390 7.67 0.29 -23.04
C PRO A 390 7.01 0.31 -24.43
N VAL A 391 5.70 0.05 -24.48
CA VAL A 391 4.90 0.22 -25.72
C VAL A 391 4.45 1.66 -25.91
N VAL A 392 4.28 2.40 -24.82
CA VAL A 392 4.05 3.86 -24.77
C VAL A 392 4.90 4.41 -23.64
N ASP A 393 5.61 5.51 -23.86
CA ASP A 393 6.36 6.22 -22.81
C ASP A 393 6.17 7.74 -22.93
N ALA A 394 6.87 8.50 -22.09
CA ALA A 394 6.80 9.96 -22.09
C ALA A 394 7.18 10.62 -23.43
N SER A 395 7.90 9.93 -24.33
CA SER A 395 8.22 10.44 -25.67
C SER A 395 7.10 10.23 -26.69
N ALA A 396 6.09 9.41 -26.35
CA ALA A 396 4.95 9.16 -27.22
C ALA A 396 4.26 10.46 -27.61
N THR A 397 3.89 10.56 -28.89
CA THR A 397 3.10 11.69 -29.39
C THR A 397 1.62 11.43 -29.09
N TRP A 398 0.98 12.41 -28.48
CA TRP A 398 -0.43 12.42 -28.14
C TRP A 398 -1.17 13.43 -29.01
N SER A 399 -2.29 12.98 -29.58
CA SER A 399 -3.33 13.84 -30.10
C SER A 399 -4.17 14.33 -28.92
N TYR A 400 -4.31 15.64 -28.72
CA TYR A 400 -5.06 16.19 -27.58
C TYR A 400 -6.07 17.26 -28.00
N LEU A 401 -7.15 17.38 -27.21
CA LEU A 401 -8.22 18.37 -27.38
C LEU A 401 -8.38 19.15 -26.08
N ASP A 402 -8.19 20.46 -26.18
CA ASP A 402 -8.30 21.46 -25.10
C ASP A 402 -9.20 22.65 -25.50
N THR A 403 -10.00 22.50 -26.57
CA THR A 403 -10.81 23.60 -27.11
C THR A 403 -12.14 23.69 -26.39
N PRO A 404 -12.46 24.80 -25.70
CA PRO A 404 -13.70 24.96 -24.96
C PRO A 404 -14.94 24.73 -25.82
N GLY A 405 -15.93 24.02 -25.25
CA GLY A 405 -17.22 23.79 -25.89
C GLY A 405 -17.23 22.76 -27.03
N VAL A 406 -16.09 22.14 -27.36
CA VAL A 406 -15.99 21.14 -28.43
C VAL A 406 -16.04 19.73 -27.86
N ASP A 407 -17.09 18.98 -28.22
CA ASP A 407 -17.25 17.57 -27.85
C ASP A 407 -16.34 16.67 -28.71
N PRO A 408 -15.42 15.87 -28.13
CA PRO A 408 -14.55 14.97 -28.89
C PRO A 408 -15.32 13.89 -29.66
N ALA A 409 -16.54 13.55 -29.24
CA ALA A 409 -17.41 12.59 -29.91
C ALA A 409 -18.31 13.23 -30.99
N ARG A 410 -18.29 14.56 -31.15
CA ARG A 410 -19.16 15.31 -32.08
C ARG A 410 -20.66 15.10 -31.81
N GLY A 411 -21.06 14.95 -30.55
CA GLY A 411 -22.46 14.72 -30.18
C GLY A 411 -22.99 13.34 -30.57
N ASP A 412 -22.10 12.35 -30.82
CA ASP A 412 -22.48 10.95 -30.92
C ASP A 412 -23.24 10.51 -29.66
N GLU A 413 -24.21 9.61 -29.82
CA GLU A 413 -24.96 9.05 -28.69
C GLU A 413 -24.03 8.35 -27.70
N ASP A 414 -22.96 7.70 -28.19
CA ASP A 414 -21.87 7.22 -27.35
C ASP A 414 -20.81 8.30 -27.17
N ARG A 415 -20.84 8.97 -26.00
CA ARG A 415 -19.84 9.97 -25.60
C ARG A 415 -18.39 9.48 -25.69
N THR A 416 -18.16 8.17 -25.66
CA THR A 416 -16.83 7.56 -25.69
C THR A 416 -16.40 7.08 -27.08
N ALA A 417 -17.20 7.31 -28.13
CA ALA A 417 -16.92 6.85 -29.49
C ALA A 417 -15.52 7.29 -29.99
N TRP A 418 -15.05 8.47 -29.55
CA TRP A 418 -13.73 9.01 -29.86
C TRP A 418 -12.56 8.14 -29.38
N THR A 419 -12.78 7.26 -28.40
CA THR A 419 -11.74 6.39 -27.82
C THR A 419 -11.51 5.10 -28.64
N ARG A 420 -12.43 4.79 -29.57
CA ARG A 420 -12.35 3.58 -30.41
C ARG A 420 -11.21 3.68 -31.42
N THR A 421 -10.66 2.53 -31.79
CA THR A 421 -9.65 2.50 -32.85
C THR A 421 -10.26 2.81 -34.21
N GLY A 422 -9.59 3.64 -34.99
CA GLY A 422 -10.08 4.06 -36.31
C GLY A 422 -11.21 5.09 -36.26
N PHE A 423 -11.49 5.71 -35.10
CA PHE A 423 -12.43 6.82 -35.01
C PHE A 423 -12.03 7.97 -35.94
N ASP A 424 -12.96 8.38 -36.79
CA ASP A 424 -12.83 9.55 -37.67
C ASP A 424 -13.12 10.83 -36.88
N ALA A 425 -12.07 11.61 -36.64
CA ALA A 425 -12.16 12.87 -35.91
C ALA A 425 -12.84 14.00 -36.71
N GLY A 426 -12.99 13.86 -38.04
CA GLY A 426 -13.56 14.91 -38.88
C GLY A 426 -12.86 16.27 -38.70
N ASP A 427 -13.65 17.30 -38.39
CA ASP A 427 -13.22 18.69 -38.19
C ASP A 427 -12.91 19.06 -36.74
N VAL A 428 -12.93 18.10 -35.80
CA VAL A 428 -12.54 18.35 -34.41
C VAL A 428 -11.07 18.80 -34.37
N PRO A 429 -10.74 19.95 -33.75
CA PRO A 429 -9.43 20.58 -33.84
C PRO A 429 -8.39 19.95 -32.91
N TRP A 430 -8.12 18.66 -33.10
CA TRP A 430 -7.08 17.94 -32.36
C TRP A 430 -5.69 18.53 -32.62
N LYS A 431 -4.94 18.79 -31.56
CA LYS A 431 -3.54 19.21 -31.58
C LYS A 431 -2.64 18.01 -31.32
N THR A 432 -1.32 18.14 -31.53
CA THR A 432 -0.36 17.09 -31.21
C THR A 432 0.80 17.61 -30.36
N ALA A 433 1.22 16.82 -29.38
CA ALA A 433 2.41 17.08 -28.57
C ALA A 433 2.93 15.80 -27.91
N SER A 434 4.19 15.75 -27.49
CA SER A 434 4.70 14.66 -26.64
C SER A 434 4.34 14.91 -25.17
N GLY A 435 4.27 13.86 -24.36
CA GLY A 435 4.06 13.99 -22.91
C GLY A 435 5.25 14.68 -22.20
N PRO A 436 5.10 15.07 -20.92
CA PRO A 436 3.91 15.20 -20.07
C PRO A 436 3.26 16.61 -20.19
N PHE A 437 2.00 16.78 -19.85
CA PHE A 437 1.18 17.96 -20.24
C PHE A 437 0.41 18.56 -19.05
N GLY A 438 -0.06 19.80 -19.12
CA GLY A 438 -0.90 20.39 -18.06
C GLY A 438 -1.27 21.87 -18.16
N ALA A 439 -1.75 22.42 -17.04
CA ALA A 439 -1.89 23.83 -16.65
C ALA A 439 -2.20 23.91 -15.13
N LYS A 440 -1.49 24.75 -14.35
CA LYS A 440 -1.76 25.05 -12.90
C LYS A 440 -2.15 26.52 -12.63
N ASN A 441 -1.92 27.45 -13.57
CA ASN A 441 -2.26 28.89 -13.52
C ASN A 441 -1.71 29.62 -14.77
N ASP A 442 -1.93 29.06 -15.97
CA ASP A 442 -1.42 29.57 -17.27
C ASP A 442 0.12 29.60 -17.48
N GLY A 443 0.93 29.08 -16.54
CA GLY A 443 2.40 29.01 -16.58
C GLY A 443 3.02 27.69 -17.11
N THR A 444 4.34 27.67 -17.34
CA THR A 444 5.13 26.51 -17.82
C THR A 444 5.90 25.77 -16.72
N ASP A 445 5.82 26.21 -15.48
CA ASP A 445 6.49 25.61 -14.32
C ASP A 445 5.46 25.47 -13.20
N LEU A 446 5.21 24.23 -12.77
CA LEU A 446 4.19 23.88 -11.78
C LEU A 446 4.77 23.53 -10.40
N GLY A 447 6.07 23.74 -10.21
CA GLY A 447 6.83 23.26 -9.05
C GLY A 447 7.59 21.97 -9.33
N THR A 448 8.47 21.60 -8.41
CA THR A 448 9.23 20.35 -8.44
C THR A 448 8.28 19.15 -8.50
N GLY A 449 8.43 18.28 -9.51
CA GLY A 449 7.68 17.03 -9.64
C GLY A 449 6.71 16.92 -10.83
N PHE A 450 6.27 18.04 -11.43
CA PHE A 450 5.25 18.02 -12.52
C PHE A 450 5.67 18.84 -13.76
N PRO A 451 6.62 18.34 -14.57
CA PRO A 451 7.13 19.10 -15.71
C PRO A 451 6.06 19.33 -16.79
N VAL A 452 5.68 20.59 -17.02
CA VAL A 452 4.80 20.97 -18.14
C VAL A 452 5.63 21.13 -19.40
N ARG A 453 5.44 20.22 -20.37
CA ARG A 453 6.03 20.35 -21.71
C ARG A 453 5.07 20.91 -22.75
N THR A 454 3.77 20.85 -22.46
CA THR A 454 2.70 21.29 -23.35
C THR A 454 1.71 22.18 -22.58
N LYS A 455 1.55 23.43 -23.02
CA LYS A 455 0.59 24.37 -22.43
C LYS A 455 -0.84 24.05 -22.91
N LEU A 456 -1.71 23.67 -21.98
CA LEU A 456 -3.15 23.50 -22.24
C LEU A 456 -3.90 24.82 -22.09
N ARG A 457 -5.01 24.97 -22.81
CA ARG A 457 -5.93 26.10 -22.65
C ARG A 457 -6.79 25.93 -21.40
N LEU A 458 -6.34 26.54 -20.30
CA LEU A 458 -7.03 26.48 -19.02
C LEU A 458 -8.37 27.23 -19.03
N ARG A 459 -8.45 28.40 -19.67
CA ARG A 459 -9.59 29.33 -19.54
C ARG A 459 -10.44 29.46 -20.80
N LYS A 460 -11.75 29.54 -20.60
CA LYS A 460 -12.77 29.94 -21.57
C LYS A 460 -12.79 31.46 -21.73
N ASP A 461 -13.42 31.94 -22.80
CA ASP A 461 -13.55 33.38 -23.06
C ASP A 461 -14.34 34.11 -21.95
N GLY A 462 -15.18 33.40 -21.19
CA GLY A 462 -15.93 33.91 -20.04
C GLY A 462 -15.19 33.89 -18.70
N GLY A 463 -13.94 33.40 -18.65
CA GLY A 463 -13.11 33.35 -17.43
C GLY A 463 -13.16 32.05 -16.63
N ASP A 464 -14.20 31.23 -16.83
CA ASP A 464 -14.29 29.87 -16.29
C ASP A 464 -13.16 28.97 -16.81
N SER A 465 -12.77 27.97 -16.03
CA SER A 465 -11.89 26.90 -16.48
C SER A 465 -12.55 26.00 -17.54
N THR A 466 -11.75 25.41 -18.42
CA THR A 466 -12.20 24.34 -19.35
C THR A 466 -12.56 23.10 -18.52
N GLU A 467 -13.72 22.51 -18.80
CA GLU A 467 -14.26 21.39 -18.02
C GLU A 467 -13.41 20.13 -18.10
N ALA A 468 -12.94 19.81 -19.31
CA ALA A 468 -12.29 18.54 -19.58
C ALA A 468 -11.30 18.62 -20.75
N TYR A 469 -10.37 17.68 -20.75
CA TYR A 469 -9.29 17.55 -21.74
C TYR A 469 -9.21 16.10 -22.20
N PHE A 470 -9.00 15.90 -23.50
CA PHE A 470 -9.03 14.57 -24.10
C PHE A 470 -7.71 14.28 -24.80
N PHE A 471 -7.22 13.06 -24.67
CA PHE A 471 -5.91 12.63 -25.16
C PHE A 471 -6.03 11.28 -25.85
N ARG A 472 -5.33 11.09 -26.96
CA ARG A 472 -5.28 9.83 -27.70
C ARG A 472 -3.89 9.57 -28.25
N THR A 473 -3.45 8.33 -28.15
CA THR A 473 -2.27 7.84 -28.86
C THR A 473 -2.55 6.42 -29.38
N SER A 474 -1.67 5.89 -30.21
CA SER A 474 -1.81 4.53 -30.73
C SER A 474 -0.47 3.80 -30.71
N PHE A 475 -0.53 2.49 -30.52
CA PHE A 475 0.62 1.59 -30.57
C PHE A 475 0.21 0.29 -31.26
N SER A 476 1.16 -0.40 -31.89
CA SER A 476 0.89 -1.65 -32.60
C SER A 476 1.52 -2.85 -31.89
N MET A 477 0.78 -3.94 -31.76
CA MET A 477 1.27 -5.22 -31.21
C MET A 477 1.29 -6.32 -32.27
N ASP A 478 2.34 -7.14 -32.28
CA ASP A 478 2.34 -8.39 -33.06
C ASP A 478 1.71 -9.55 -32.27
N ARG A 479 1.49 -10.68 -32.96
CA ARG A 479 0.89 -11.88 -32.36
C ARG A 479 1.77 -12.44 -31.24
N ASP A 480 3.07 -12.58 -31.49
CA ASP A 480 4.01 -13.19 -30.54
C ASP A 480 4.08 -12.40 -29.22
N SER A 481 4.08 -11.06 -29.31
CA SER A 481 4.04 -10.14 -28.17
C SER A 481 2.75 -10.26 -27.37
N LEU A 482 1.61 -10.41 -28.06
CA LEU A 482 0.31 -10.58 -27.41
C LEU A 482 0.19 -11.94 -26.73
N ASP A 483 0.70 -13.00 -27.37
CA ASP A 483 0.66 -14.36 -26.82
C ASP A 483 1.64 -14.53 -25.62
N ALA A 484 2.72 -13.74 -25.58
CA ALA A 484 3.70 -13.75 -24.50
C ALA A 484 3.38 -12.84 -23.32
N THR A 485 2.36 -11.96 -23.42
CA THR A 485 2.04 -10.99 -22.35
C THR A 485 0.84 -11.42 -21.51
N GLY A 486 0.93 -11.22 -20.20
CA GLY A 486 -0.23 -11.27 -19.31
C GLY A 486 -1.08 -9.99 -19.34
N GLY A 487 -0.53 -8.92 -19.93
CA GLY A 487 -1.10 -7.58 -19.97
C GLY A 487 -0.03 -6.50 -19.87
N LEU A 488 -0.46 -5.25 -19.88
CA LEU A 488 0.40 -4.07 -19.76
C LEU A 488 0.06 -3.34 -18.47
N LEU A 489 1.07 -2.84 -17.77
CA LEU A 489 0.90 -1.92 -16.65
C LEU A 489 1.24 -0.53 -17.13
N GLY A 490 0.42 0.45 -16.75
CA GLY A 490 0.75 1.84 -16.95
C GLY A 490 0.49 2.70 -15.74
N THR A 491 0.98 3.93 -15.82
CA THR A 491 0.75 4.98 -14.82
C THR A 491 0.10 6.18 -15.46
N VAL A 492 -0.87 6.73 -14.74
CA VAL A 492 -1.55 7.97 -15.06
C VAL A 492 -1.37 8.87 -13.87
N VAL A 493 -0.99 10.10 -14.11
CA VAL A 493 -0.87 11.11 -13.08
C VAL A 493 -2.09 12.00 -13.40
N TYR A 494 -3.05 12.13 -12.46
CA TYR A 494 -4.23 13.02 -12.51
C TYR A 494 -4.43 13.86 -11.22
N ASP A 495 -5.29 14.89 -11.27
CA ASP A 495 -5.56 15.78 -10.12
C ASP A 495 -6.99 15.54 -9.61
N ASP A 496 -7.96 16.11 -10.30
CA ASP A 496 -9.39 15.98 -10.03
C ASP A 496 -9.92 14.61 -10.48
N THR A 497 -10.23 14.45 -11.77
CA THR A 497 -10.83 13.23 -12.33
C THR A 497 -10.09 12.75 -13.58
N VAL A 498 -9.90 11.44 -13.73
CA VAL A 498 -9.34 10.81 -14.93
C VAL A 498 -10.04 9.52 -15.32
N THR A 499 -10.19 9.28 -16.62
CA THR A 499 -10.62 7.98 -17.16
C THR A 499 -9.69 7.52 -18.27
N VAL A 500 -9.24 6.28 -18.21
CA VAL A 500 -8.36 5.64 -19.20
C VAL A 500 -9.15 4.62 -20.02
N TYR A 501 -9.02 4.69 -21.33
CA TYR A 501 -9.68 3.82 -22.30
C TYR A 501 -8.66 3.14 -23.22
N LEU A 502 -8.96 1.91 -23.61
CA LEU A 502 -8.23 1.18 -24.64
C LEU A 502 -9.20 0.62 -25.66
N ASN A 503 -9.00 0.96 -26.94
CA ASN A 503 -9.78 0.45 -28.06
C ASN A 503 -11.30 0.67 -27.92
N GLY A 504 -11.74 1.74 -27.26
CA GLY A 504 -13.17 1.97 -26.99
C GLY A 504 -13.66 1.47 -25.63
N ARG A 505 -12.83 0.72 -24.89
CA ARG A 505 -13.20 0.10 -23.61
C ARG A 505 -12.58 0.84 -22.45
N ARG A 506 -13.37 1.19 -21.43
CA ARG A 506 -12.86 1.77 -20.18
C ARG A 506 -11.97 0.74 -19.47
N ILE A 507 -10.77 1.16 -19.05
CA ILE A 507 -9.74 0.33 -18.40
C ILE A 507 -9.57 0.70 -16.93
N ALA A 508 -9.53 2.00 -16.63
CA ALA A 508 -9.36 2.54 -15.29
C ALA A 508 -10.07 3.90 -15.17
N GLY A 509 -10.47 4.29 -13.98
CA GLY A 509 -10.90 5.67 -13.71
C GLY A 509 -10.87 6.04 -12.22
N HIS A 510 -10.65 7.31 -11.95
CA HIS A 510 -10.58 7.92 -10.63
C HIS A 510 -11.42 9.21 -10.64
N GLY A 511 -12.32 9.37 -9.67
CA GLY A 511 -13.28 10.49 -9.63
C GLY A 511 -14.40 10.43 -10.69
N ASP A 512 -14.38 9.44 -11.58
CA ASP A 512 -15.19 9.46 -12.81
C ASP A 512 -16.62 8.92 -12.66
N GLY A 513 -17.01 8.43 -11.48
CA GLY A 513 -18.30 7.75 -11.26
C GLY A 513 -19.54 8.63 -11.50
N LYS A 514 -19.39 9.97 -11.54
CA LYS A 514 -20.47 10.93 -11.84
C LYS A 514 -20.39 11.53 -13.24
N ILE A 515 -19.37 11.18 -14.03
CA ILE A 515 -19.15 11.75 -15.35
C ILE A 515 -20.10 11.07 -16.36
N THR A 516 -21.07 11.84 -16.85
CA THR A 516 -22.07 11.36 -17.80
C THR A 516 -21.96 12.03 -19.17
N LYS A 517 -21.14 13.08 -19.29
CA LYS A 517 -20.93 13.87 -20.52
C LYS A 517 -19.46 14.22 -20.68
N ASN A 518 -19.01 14.41 -21.92
CA ASN A 518 -17.63 14.85 -22.21
C ASN A 518 -17.36 16.23 -21.58
N LEU A 519 -18.27 17.18 -21.75
CA LEU A 519 -18.10 18.56 -21.28
C LEU A 519 -18.82 18.75 -19.94
N GLN A 520 -18.20 18.29 -18.86
CA GLN A 520 -18.75 18.31 -17.50
C GLN A 520 -17.62 18.48 -16.48
N TYR A 521 -17.85 19.28 -15.44
CA TYR A 521 -17.02 19.25 -14.22
C TYR A 521 -17.43 18.07 -13.31
N GLU A 522 -16.50 17.55 -12.52
CA GLU A 522 -16.80 16.45 -11.57
C GLU A 522 -17.90 16.85 -10.57
N THR A 523 -17.76 18.03 -9.95
CA THR A 523 -18.68 18.58 -8.95
C THR A 523 -19.06 20.03 -9.29
N PRO A 524 -19.99 20.26 -10.23
CA PRO A 524 -20.33 21.60 -10.72
C PRO A 524 -20.76 22.61 -9.63
N ASP A 525 -21.29 22.11 -8.50
CA ASP A 525 -21.82 22.91 -7.38
C ASP A 525 -20.98 22.84 -6.08
N GLY A 526 -19.77 22.25 -6.11
CA GLY A 526 -18.93 21.98 -4.93
C GLY A 526 -17.68 22.87 -4.79
N THR A 527 -17.16 23.03 -3.56
CA THR A 527 -16.05 23.98 -3.24
C THR A 527 -14.66 23.35 -3.04
N SER A 528 -14.47 22.04 -3.17
CA SER A 528 -13.15 21.41 -2.93
C SER A 528 -12.75 20.46 -4.06
N GLY A 529 -11.62 20.78 -4.72
CA GLY A 529 -10.78 19.78 -5.39
C GLY A 529 -9.87 19.09 -4.38
N GLU A 530 -9.25 17.98 -4.79
CA GLU A 530 -8.23 17.26 -4.02
C GLU A 530 -6.92 18.09 -3.92
N GLY A 531 -5.91 17.57 -3.21
CA GLY A 531 -4.60 18.22 -3.02
C GLY A 531 -3.76 18.33 -4.30
N ASP A 532 -2.43 18.31 -4.20
CA ASP A 532 -1.58 18.29 -5.41
C ASP A 532 -1.83 17.02 -6.27
N PRO A 533 -1.62 17.10 -7.61
CA PRO A 533 -1.56 15.99 -8.55
C PRO A 533 -1.06 14.63 -7.99
N VAL A 534 -1.84 13.57 -8.17
CA VAL A 534 -1.52 12.22 -7.70
C VAL A 534 -1.26 11.20 -8.82
N THR A 535 -0.34 10.26 -8.57
CA THR A 535 -0.06 9.15 -9.50
C THR A 535 -0.90 7.92 -9.18
N ALA A 536 -1.62 7.40 -10.17
CA ALA A 536 -2.28 6.11 -10.13
C ALA A 536 -1.69 5.11 -11.14
N ARG A 537 -1.81 3.83 -10.83
CA ARG A 537 -1.46 2.71 -11.73
C ARG A 537 -2.73 2.09 -12.31
N PHE A 538 -2.66 1.68 -13.56
CA PHE A 538 -3.73 0.92 -14.21
C PHE A 538 -3.17 -0.29 -14.96
N GLY A 539 -3.95 -1.38 -14.97
CA GLY A 539 -3.63 -2.61 -15.67
C GLY A 539 -4.48 -2.77 -16.93
N VAL A 540 -3.84 -3.00 -18.06
CA VAL A 540 -4.47 -3.42 -19.31
C VAL A 540 -4.34 -4.95 -19.39
N PRO A 541 -5.43 -5.71 -19.23
CA PRO A 541 -5.37 -7.15 -19.38
C PRO A 541 -5.10 -7.52 -20.85
N ALA A 542 -4.43 -8.65 -21.09
CA ALA A 542 -4.16 -9.15 -22.44
C ALA A 542 -5.44 -9.30 -23.29
N SER A 543 -6.58 -9.61 -22.67
CA SER A 543 -7.89 -9.71 -23.33
C SER A 543 -8.42 -8.40 -23.90
N ALA A 544 -7.92 -7.24 -23.45
CA ALA A 544 -8.29 -5.93 -23.99
C ALA A 544 -7.40 -5.49 -25.16
N LEU A 545 -6.29 -6.20 -25.39
CA LEU A 545 -5.33 -5.94 -26.46
C LEU A 545 -5.69 -6.74 -27.71
N ARG A 546 -5.21 -6.25 -28.85
CA ARG A 546 -5.38 -6.93 -30.13
C ARG A 546 -4.12 -6.85 -30.98
N VAL A 547 -3.99 -7.80 -31.91
CA VAL A 547 -2.94 -7.76 -32.94
C VAL A 547 -3.18 -6.56 -33.85
N GLY A 548 -2.11 -5.86 -34.22
CA GLY A 548 -2.14 -4.61 -34.97
C GLY A 548 -2.34 -3.39 -34.05
N THR A 549 -2.98 -2.35 -34.59
CA THR A 549 -3.13 -1.06 -33.91
C THR A 549 -4.08 -1.14 -32.72
N ASN A 550 -3.62 -0.66 -31.58
CA ASN A 550 -4.37 -0.38 -30.36
C ASN A 550 -4.40 1.13 -30.13
N THR A 551 -5.53 1.67 -29.67
CA THR A 551 -5.69 3.09 -29.34
C THR A 551 -5.83 3.24 -27.84
N LEU A 552 -4.91 3.98 -27.22
CA LEU A 552 -4.99 4.38 -25.82
C LEU A 552 -5.55 5.81 -25.77
N ALA A 553 -6.58 6.03 -24.98
CA ALA A 553 -7.25 7.31 -24.86
C ALA A 553 -7.49 7.65 -23.39
N VAL A 554 -7.43 8.94 -23.04
CA VAL A 554 -7.60 9.41 -21.67
C VAL A 554 -8.41 10.70 -21.67
N GLU A 555 -9.34 10.84 -20.74
CA GLU A 555 -10.01 12.11 -20.44
C GLU A 555 -9.67 12.55 -19.02
N VAL A 556 -9.48 13.84 -18.84
CA VAL A 556 -9.27 14.48 -17.54
C VAL A 556 -10.35 15.53 -17.36
N HIS A 557 -11.02 15.54 -16.22
CA HIS A 557 -12.06 16.51 -15.88
C HIS A 557 -11.62 17.33 -14.67
N GLN A 558 -11.85 18.64 -14.74
CA GLN A 558 -11.68 19.54 -13.60
C GLN A 558 -12.83 19.38 -12.59
N CYS A 559 -12.60 19.65 -11.32
CA CYS A 559 -13.63 19.52 -10.28
C CYS A 559 -14.73 20.58 -10.40
N ASN A 560 -14.38 21.82 -10.76
CA ASN A 560 -15.31 22.94 -10.93
C ASN A 560 -14.75 24.06 -11.84
N SER A 561 -15.53 25.14 -12.01
CA SER A 561 -15.20 26.27 -12.89
C SER A 561 -14.02 27.14 -12.45
N THR A 562 -13.52 26.95 -11.23
CA THR A 562 -12.37 27.68 -10.69
C THR A 562 -11.09 26.86 -10.62
N SER A 563 -11.17 25.54 -10.80
CA SER A 563 -10.02 24.64 -10.72
C SER A 563 -8.96 25.02 -11.73
N SER A 564 -7.72 25.18 -11.27
CA SER A 564 -6.60 25.67 -12.07
C SER A 564 -5.60 24.59 -12.49
N ASP A 565 -5.75 23.35 -11.99
CA ASP A 565 -4.67 22.39 -11.77
C ASP A 565 -4.69 21.17 -12.72
N VAL A 566 -5.01 21.41 -13.99
CA VAL A 566 -5.08 20.39 -15.04
C VAL A 566 -3.71 19.76 -15.28
N TYR A 567 -3.62 18.45 -15.42
CA TYR A 567 -2.50 17.81 -16.09
C TYR A 567 -2.89 16.40 -16.52
N PHE A 568 -2.07 15.73 -17.31
CA PHE A 568 -1.92 14.28 -17.18
C PHE A 568 -0.47 13.90 -17.56
N GLY A 569 0.14 13.03 -16.78
CA GLY A 569 1.53 12.59 -16.96
C GLY A 569 1.52 11.14 -17.43
N PRO A 570 1.67 10.85 -18.73
CA PRO A 570 1.70 9.48 -19.21
C PRO A 570 3.08 8.93 -18.88
N GLY A 571 3.19 8.15 -17.81
CA GLY A 571 4.50 7.66 -17.37
C GLY A 571 5.04 6.63 -18.35
N HIS A 572 4.46 5.43 -18.32
CA HIS A 572 4.72 4.37 -19.29
C HIS A 572 3.49 3.48 -19.42
N LEU A 573 3.38 2.75 -20.52
CA LEU A 573 2.55 1.56 -20.66
C LEU A 573 3.45 0.46 -21.19
N ALA A 574 3.57 -0.63 -20.44
CA ALA A 574 4.54 -1.67 -20.79
C ALA A 574 4.17 -3.03 -20.20
N GLN A 575 4.68 -4.11 -20.79
CA GLN A 575 4.56 -5.43 -20.20
C GLN A 575 5.32 -5.45 -18.87
N THR A 576 4.65 -5.87 -17.79
CA THR A 576 5.26 -5.92 -16.46
C THR A 576 5.42 -7.36 -15.99
N THR A 577 6.38 -7.55 -15.09
CA THR A 577 6.53 -8.78 -14.29
C THR A 577 5.87 -8.67 -12.92
N GLY A 578 5.45 -7.45 -12.53
CA GLY A 578 4.69 -7.20 -11.32
C GLY A 578 3.24 -7.64 -11.45
N SER A 579 2.54 -7.71 -10.32
CA SER A 579 1.11 -7.99 -10.32
C SER A 579 0.34 -6.83 -10.97
N LEU A 580 -0.53 -7.16 -11.93
CA LEU A 580 -1.49 -6.20 -12.45
C LEU A 580 -2.59 -5.97 -11.40
N PRO A 581 -3.11 -4.74 -11.25
CA PRO A 581 -4.33 -4.52 -10.48
C PRO A 581 -5.49 -5.33 -11.07
N PHE A 582 -6.55 -5.54 -10.28
CA PHE A 582 -7.82 -5.97 -10.86
C PHE A 582 -8.29 -4.94 -11.89
N SER A 583 -8.92 -5.40 -12.97
CA SER A 583 -9.57 -4.48 -13.88
C SER A 583 -10.79 -3.85 -13.21
N ASP A 584 -11.18 -2.67 -13.68
CA ASP A 584 -12.42 -2.04 -13.22
C ASP A 584 -13.65 -2.88 -13.54
N GLU A 585 -13.60 -3.70 -14.59
CA GLU A 585 -14.64 -4.70 -14.88
C GLU A 585 -14.72 -5.75 -13.77
N GLN A 586 -13.59 -6.29 -13.29
CA GLN A 586 -13.58 -7.24 -12.18
C GLN A 586 -14.10 -6.61 -10.88
N LEU A 587 -13.71 -5.37 -10.58
CA LEU A 587 -14.14 -4.66 -9.37
C LEU A 587 -15.60 -4.19 -9.46
N GLY A 588 -16.05 -3.77 -10.65
CA GLY A 588 -17.39 -3.30 -10.96
C GLY A 588 -18.41 -4.41 -11.24
N THR A 589 -17.96 -5.65 -11.40
CA THR A 589 -18.85 -6.81 -11.51
C THR A 589 -19.65 -6.98 -10.22
N SER A 590 -20.95 -7.19 -10.36
CA SER A 590 -21.82 -7.61 -9.26
C SER A 590 -21.73 -9.12 -9.10
N TYR A 591 -21.26 -9.56 -7.94
CA TYR A 591 -21.14 -10.98 -7.61
C TYR A 591 -22.36 -11.46 -6.81
N ALA A 592 -22.62 -12.77 -6.79
CA ALA A 592 -23.74 -13.33 -6.01
C ALA A 592 -23.64 -12.95 -4.52
N SER A 593 -22.41 -12.89 -3.99
CA SER A 593 -22.09 -12.44 -2.63
C SER A 593 -22.31 -10.95 -2.37
N ASP A 594 -22.55 -10.11 -3.40
CA ASP A 594 -22.91 -8.70 -3.20
C ASP A 594 -24.37 -8.52 -2.75
N THR A 595 -25.19 -9.57 -2.83
CA THR A 595 -26.56 -9.57 -2.30
C THR A 595 -26.57 -10.16 -0.89
N GLN A 596 -27.13 -9.43 0.06
CA GLN A 596 -27.32 -9.95 1.42
C GLN A 596 -28.25 -11.19 1.38
N PRO A 597 -27.98 -12.22 2.19
CA PRO A 597 -28.91 -13.32 2.35
C PRO A 597 -30.26 -12.83 2.87
N VAL A 598 -31.31 -13.62 2.71
CA VAL A 598 -32.64 -13.30 3.25
C VAL A 598 -32.81 -13.95 4.63
N ALA A 599 -33.31 -13.20 5.61
CA ALA A 599 -33.66 -13.75 6.91
C ALA A 599 -34.78 -14.79 6.78
N PRO A 600 -34.70 -15.94 7.49
CA PRO A 600 -35.84 -16.82 7.69
C PRO A 600 -37.05 -16.06 8.22
N GLY A 601 -38.17 -16.09 7.48
CA GLY A 601 -39.38 -15.34 7.81
C GLY A 601 -39.44 -13.91 7.26
N GLY A 602 -38.42 -13.45 6.53
CA GLY A 602 -38.31 -12.09 5.99
C GLY A 602 -37.66 -11.09 6.96
N GLY A 603 -37.38 -9.88 6.48
CA GLY A 603 -36.69 -8.83 7.24
C GLY A 603 -35.19 -8.73 6.97
N ASP A 604 -34.51 -7.88 7.74
CA ASP A 604 -33.07 -7.63 7.62
C ASP A 604 -32.26 -8.81 8.15
N TYR A 605 -31.32 -9.30 7.34
CA TYR A 605 -30.56 -10.52 7.66
C TYR A 605 -29.56 -10.33 8.78
N PHE A 606 -28.90 -9.18 8.89
CA PHE A 606 -27.91 -8.96 9.94
C PHE A 606 -28.57 -8.72 11.30
N THR A 607 -29.77 -8.15 11.32
CA THR A 607 -30.63 -8.09 12.50
C THR A 607 -31.05 -9.49 12.92
N TRP A 608 -31.49 -10.33 11.98
CA TRP A 608 -31.77 -11.74 12.27
C TRP A 608 -30.52 -12.49 12.76
N LEU A 609 -29.37 -12.33 12.08
CA LEU A 609 -28.11 -12.99 12.42
C LEU A 609 -27.67 -12.72 13.86
N LEU A 610 -27.97 -11.52 14.36
CA LEU A 610 -27.59 -11.04 15.69
C LEU A 610 -28.72 -11.10 16.71
N ARG A 611 -29.86 -11.74 16.40
CA ARG A 611 -31.04 -11.82 17.28
C ARG A 611 -30.77 -12.42 18.66
N SER A 612 -29.73 -13.25 18.81
CA SER A 612 -29.31 -13.78 20.11
C SER A 612 -28.86 -12.68 21.09
N PHE A 613 -28.64 -11.45 20.60
CA PHE A 613 -28.44 -10.27 21.44
C PHE A 613 -29.64 -9.95 22.32
N ASP A 614 -30.88 -10.22 21.88
CA ASP A 614 -32.06 -9.96 22.72
C ASP A 614 -32.03 -10.83 23.99
N ALA A 615 -31.60 -12.10 23.88
CA ALA A 615 -31.44 -12.97 25.04
C ALA A 615 -30.32 -12.50 26.00
N ALA A 616 -29.25 -11.90 25.47
CA ALA A 616 -28.19 -11.32 26.29
C ALA A 616 -28.65 -10.04 27.00
N ARG A 617 -29.38 -9.17 26.27
CA ARG A 617 -29.94 -7.91 26.79
C ARG A 617 -30.97 -8.16 27.89
N ASP A 618 -31.74 -9.23 27.77
CA ASP A 618 -32.78 -9.60 28.71
C ASP A 618 -32.23 -10.30 29.98
N GLU A 619 -30.91 -10.49 30.08
CA GLU A 619 -30.21 -11.02 31.26
C GLU A 619 -29.43 -9.90 31.98
N PRO A 620 -29.98 -9.29 33.05
CA PRO A 620 -29.39 -8.10 33.70
C PRO A 620 -28.01 -8.35 34.33
N SER A 621 -27.67 -9.61 34.63
CA SER A 621 -26.34 -9.98 35.13
C SER A 621 -25.28 -9.94 34.04
N ILE A 622 -25.67 -10.04 32.76
CA ILE A 622 -24.77 -9.88 31.61
C ILE A 622 -24.78 -8.42 31.17
N MET A 623 -25.94 -7.88 30.80
CA MET A 623 -26.06 -6.56 30.17
C MET A 623 -26.89 -5.60 31.04
N GLY A 624 -26.40 -4.38 31.19
CA GLY A 624 -27.15 -3.34 31.91
C GLY A 624 -28.29 -2.76 31.08
N ALA A 625 -29.24 -2.09 31.74
CA ALA A 625 -30.32 -1.39 31.07
C ALA A 625 -29.77 -0.32 30.10
N ASN A 626 -30.43 -0.12 28.95
CA ASN A 626 -29.96 0.80 27.90
C ASN A 626 -30.22 2.29 28.23
N GLU A 627 -29.78 2.73 29.40
CA GLU A 627 -30.02 4.05 29.97
C GLU A 627 -28.73 4.60 30.58
N VAL A 628 -28.57 5.93 30.53
CA VAL A 628 -27.42 6.62 31.15
C VAL A 628 -27.48 6.40 32.66
N LEU A 629 -26.37 5.96 33.24
CA LEU A 629 -26.24 5.75 34.68
C LEU A 629 -26.24 7.09 35.43
N PRO A 630 -26.76 7.13 36.67
CA PRO A 630 -26.66 8.32 37.51
C PRO A 630 -25.20 8.77 37.69
N LYS A 631 -24.94 10.08 37.63
CA LYS A 631 -23.62 10.64 37.92
C LYS A 631 -23.16 10.24 39.33
N GLY A 632 -21.92 9.79 39.46
CA GLY A 632 -21.37 9.28 40.71
C GLY A 632 -21.66 7.81 41.00
N THR A 633 -22.22 7.06 40.04
CA THR A 633 -22.29 5.59 40.13
C THR A 633 -20.87 5.03 40.31
N THR A 634 -20.70 4.14 41.26
CA THR A 634 -19.43 3.48 41.61
C THR A 634 -19.27 2.14 40.88
N TYR A 635 -18.03 1.65 40.80
CA TYR A 635 -17.74 0.35 40.18
C TYR A 635 -18.49 -0.80 40.86
N GLU A 636 -18.59 -0.77 42.19
CA GLU A 636 -19.26 -1.79 43.00
C GLU A 636 -20.78 -1.85 42.74
N GLU A 637 -21.38 -0.74 42.30
CA GLU A 637 -22.80 -0.65 41.97
C GLU A 637 -23.13 -1.20 40.58
N LEU A 638 -22.13 -1.44 39.72
CA LEU A 638 -22.35 -2.07 38.42
C LEU A 638 -22.79 -3.53 38.62
N ALA A 639 -23.98 -3.91 38.18
CA ALA A 639 -24.48 -5.29 38.28
C ALA A 639 -24.14 -6.15 37.05
N ALA A 640 -24.01 -5.51 35.89
CA ALA A 640 -23.77 -6.17 34.61
C ALA A 640 -22.28 -6.48 34.41
N LEU A 641 -21.96 -7.73 34.05
CA LEU A 641 -20.59 -8.14 33.75
C LEU A 641 -20.01 -7.39 32.54
N ASP A 642 -20.85 -7.05 31.55
CA ASP A 642 -20.44 -6.33 30.35
C ASP A 642 -19.93 -4.91 30.70
N ASP A 643 -20.61 -4.22 31.62
CA ASP A 643 -20.19 -2.91 32.14
C ASP A 643 -18.87 -2.99 32.91
N ARG A 644 -18.76 -3.95 33.84
CA ARG A 644 -17.55 -4.14 34.64
C ARG A 644 -16.35 -4.45 33.77
N THR A 645 -16.52 -5.32 32.78
CA THR A 645 -15.44 -5.71 31.86
C THR A 645 -14.94 -4.51 31.05
N VAL A 646 -15.84 -3.60 30.63
CA VAL A 646 -15.41 -2.36 29.98
C VAL A 646 -14.56 -1.52 30.92
N VAL A 647 -15.03 -1.25 32.14
CA VAL A 647 -14.30 -0.42 33.12
C VAL A 647 -12.94 -1.05 33.44
N ASP A 648 -12.89 -2.37 33.64
CA ASP A 648 -11.65 -3.09 33.92
C ASP A 648 -10.63 -2.95 32.79
N ILE A 649 -11.06 -3.08 31.52
CA ILE A 649 -10.16 -2.99 30.36
C ILE A 649 -9.79 -1.53 30.05
N ASN A 650 -10.73 -0.59 30.14
CA ASN A 650 -10.51 0.82 29.87
C ASN A 650 -9.58 1.47 30.91
N ASN A 651 -9.68 1.08 32.18
CA ASN A 651 -8.90 1.68 33.27
C ASN A 651 -7.62 0.90 33.61
N ALA A 652 -7.35 -0.22 32.93
CA ALA A 652 -6.13 -1.01 33.11
C ALA A 652 -4.82 -0.28 32.72
N PRO A 653 -4.78 0.55 31.66
CA PRO A 653 -3.57 1.26 31.27
C PRO A 653 -3.04 2.19 32.37
N SER A 654 -1.72 2.29 32.47
CA SER A 654 -1.06 3.12 33.51
C SER A 654 -1.16 4.63 33.27
N GLY A 655 -1.59 5.05 32.07
CA GLY A 655 -1.77 6.43 31.67
C GLY A 655 -1.72 6.62 30.15
N PRO A 656 -1.75 7.87 29.66
CA PRO A 656 -1.80 8.15 28.21
C PRO A 656 -0.59 7.68 27.40
N ALA A 657 0.56 7.48 28.05
CA ALA A 657 1.80 6.99 27.41
C ALA A 657 1.86 5.44 27.36
N ASP A 658 0.83 4.74 27.83
CA ASP A 658 0.79 3.28 27.77
C ASP A 658 0.78 2.80 26.30
N PRO A 659 1.69 1.88 25.90
CA PRO A 659 1.76 1.40 24.53
C PRO A 659 0.44 0.81 24.01
N GLN A 660 -0.39 0.23 24.90
CA GLN A 660 -1.68 -0.33 24.49
C GLN A 660 -2.69 0.77 24.13
N VAL A 661 -2.67 1.91 24.83
CA VAL A 661 -3.50 3.08 24.50
C VAL A 661 -3.12 3.62 23.13
N HIS A 662 -1.81 3.82 22.89
CA HIS A 662 -1.31 4.28 21.59
C HIS A 662 -1.72 3.32 20.47
N LYS A 663 -1.53 2.00 20.66
CA LYS A 663 -1.95 0.98 19.69
C LYS A 663 -3.45 1.02 19.41
N ALA A 664 -4.27 1.19 20.44
CA ALA A 664 -5.72 1.27 20.29
C ALA A 664 -6.16 2.51 19.49
N LEU A 665 -5.51 3.66 19.72
CA LEU A 665 -5.73 4.89 18.96
C LEU A 665 -5.32 4.73 17.49
N VAL A 666 -4.16 4.10 17.23
CA VAL A 666 -3.71 3.77 15.87
C VAL A 666 -4.73 2.88 15.15
N ASP A 667 -5.21 1.82 15.82
CA ASP A 667 -6.23 0.92 15.27
C ASP A 667 -7.55 1.65 15.00
N GLY A 668 -7.94 2.58 15.87
CA GLY A 668 -9.16 3.36 15.70
C GLY A 668 -9.15 4.36 14.55
N ALA A 669 -7.98 4.87 14.18
CA ALA A 669 -7.83 5.91 13.18
C ALA A 669 -7.47 5.39 11.78
N ASN A 670 -7.21 4.08 11.60
CA ASN A 670 -6.67 3.53 10.36
C ASN A 670 -7.28 2.17 9.98
N SER A 671 -7.11 1.76 8.72
CA SER A 671 -7.66 0.50 8.21
C SER A 671 -6.98 -0.74 8.82
N PRO A 672 -7.74 -1.79 9.20
CA PRO A 672 -7.20 -2.99 9.84
C PRO A 672 -6.10 -3.70 9.02
N TYR A 673 -6.25 -3.80 7.70
CA TYR A 673 -5.25 -4.46 6.85
C TYR A 673 -3.87 -3.77 6.86
N ARG A 674 -3.78 -2.52 7.35
CA ARG A 674 -2.53 -1.80 7.55
C ARG A 674 -2.02 -1.97 8.98
N THR A 675 -2.86 -1.72 9.98
CA THR A 675 -2.45 -1.71 11.39
C THR A 675 -2.25 -3.10 12.00
N MET A 676 -2.83 -4.14 11.40
CA MET A 676 -2.63 -5.54 11.81
C MET A 676 -1.44 -6.22 11.13
N ALA A 677 -0.57 -5.46 10.44
CA ALA A 677 0.66 -5.99 9.84
C ALA A 677 1.57 -6.68 10.89
N ASP A 678 1.55 -6.19 12.14
CA ASP A 678 2.25 -6.79 13.28
C ASP A 678 1.78 -8.23 13.60
N GLY A 679 0.54 -8.58 13.22
CA GLY A 679 -0.01 -9.95 13.25
C GLY A 679 0.81 -10.96 12.44
N LEU A 680 1.59 -10.51 11.46
CA LEU A 680 2.51 -11.34 10.66
C LEU A 680 3.88 -11.52 11.34
N GLY A 681 4.10 -10.91 12.50
CA GLY A 681 5.36 -10.89 13.23
C GLY A 681 6.33 -9.82 12.74
N THR A 682 7.39 -9.59 13.52
CA THR A 682 8.33 -8.46 13.35
C THR A 682 9.07 -8.44 12.01
N THR A 683 9.30 -9.58 11.36
CA THR A 683 9.98 -9.64 10.06
C THR A 683 9.00 -9.55 8.90
N LEU A 684 8.04 -10.47 8.81
CA LEU A 684 7.12 -10.53 7.67
C LEU A 684 6.14 -9.35 7.68
N GLY A 685 5.71 -8.88 8.85
CA GLY A 685 4.85 -7.71 8.99
C GLY A 685 5.47 -6.43 8.41
N ARG A 686 6.77 -6.21 8.71
CA ARG A 686 7.53 -5.11 8.11
C ARG A 686 7.60 -5.22 6.58
N LEU A 687 7.89 -6.41 6.05
CA LEU A 687 7.97 -6.63 4.60
C LEU A 687 6.60 -6.46 3.91
N TYR A 688 5.53 -6.86 4.57
CA TYR A 688 4.15 -6.65 4.11
C TYR A 688 3.78 -5.16 4.09
N GLY A 689 4.08 -4.42 5.17
CA GLY A 689 3.87 -2.97 5.22
C GLY A 689 4.64 -2.24 4.11
N GLN A 690 5.90 -2.63 3.87
CA GLN A 690 6.70 -2.13 2.76
C GLN A 690 6.05 -2.46 1.40
N ALA A 691 5.59 -3.70 1.20
CA ALA A 691 4.94 -4.09 -0.06
C ALA A 691 3.69 -3.25 -0.36
N LEU A 692 2.86 -2.99 0.66
CA LEU A 692 1.69 -2.11 0.54
C LEU A 692 2.09 -0.66 0.21
N LYS A 693 3.06 -0.09 0.94
CA LYS A 693 3.55 1.28 0.71
C LYS A 693 4.12 1.47 -0.70
N ASN A 694 4.68 0.41 -1.27
CA ASN A 694 5.28 0.39 -2.61
C ASN A 694 4.26 0.12 -3.75
N GLY A 695 2.99 -0.11 -3.42
CA GLY A 695 1.97 -0.50 -4.38
C GLY A 695 2.26 -1.84 -5.06
N GLU A 696 2.97 -2.75 -4.39
CA GLU A 696 3.32 -4.08 -4.93
C GLU A 696 2.21 -5.12 -4.72
N LEU A 697 1.19 -4.78 -3.93
CA LEU A 697 0.05 -5.64 -3.57
C LEU A 697 -1.29 -5.06 -4.04
N PRO A 698 -1.44 -4.64 -5.31
CA PRO A 698 -2.65 -3.93 -5.76
C PRO A 698 -3.92 -4.76 -5.64
N LYS A 699 -3.90 -6.08 -5.92
CA LYS A 699 -5.08 -6.94 -5.78
C LYS A 699 -5.46 -7.15 -4.32
N THR A 700 -4.47 -7.46 -3.49
CA THR A 700 -4.66 -7.66 -2.05
C THR A 700 -5.23 -6.41 -1.40
N GLN A 701 -4.68 -5.24 -1.73
CA GLN A 701 -5.17 -3.95 -1.25
C GLN A 701 -6.60 -3.70 -1.72
N ALA A 702 -6.92 -3.88 -3.01
CA ALA A 702 -8.26 -3.64 -3.54
C ALA A 702 -9.36 -4.48 -2.87
N LEU A 703 -9.05 -5.73 -2.48
CA LEU A 703 -10.00 -6.56 -1.73
C LEU A 703 -10.12 -6.10 -0.28
N LEU A 704 -9.00 -5.93 0.42
CA LEU A 704 -9.00 -5.65 1.86
C LEU A 704 -9.40 -4.21 2.21
N SER A 705 -9.19 -3.25 1.31
CA SER A 705 -9.60 -1.86 1.52
C SER A 705 -11.01 -1.56 1.03
N GLY A 706 -11.73 -2.55 0.48
CA GLY A 706 -13.02 -2.29 -0.14
C GLY A 706 -13.81 -3.55 -0.48
N ARG A 707 -13.46 -4.29 -1.54
CA ARG A 707 -14.38 -5.26 -2.16
C ARG A 707 -14.79 -6.44 -1.29
N VAL A 708 -14.06 -6.77 -0.23
CA VAL A 708 -14.52 -7.78 0.74
C VAL A 708 -15.79 -7.31 1.46
N GLU A 709 -15.89 -6.03 1.78
CA GLU A 709 -16.89 -5.47 2.71
C GLU A 709 -17.93 -4.61 2.00
N HIS A 710 -17.61 -4.12 0.81
CA HIS A 710 -18.46 -3.28 -0.02
C HIS A 710 -18.81 -3.97 -1.34
N THR A 711 -19.85 -3.49 -2.01
CA THR A 711 -20.27 -3.98 -3.34
C THR A 711 -19.75 -3.06 -4.44
N ALA A 712 -19.93 -3.47 -5.71
CA ALA A 712 -19.60 -2.61 -6.85
C ALA A 712 -20.39 -1.29 -6.88
N THR A 713 -21.56 -1.24 -6.23
CA THR A 713 -22.51 -0.12 -6.32
C THR A 713 -22.82 0.54 -4.99
N SER A 714 -22.25 0.05 -3.88
CA SER A 714 -22.57 0.53 -2.54
C SER A 714 -21.40 0.33 -1.57
N SER A 715 -21.06 1.39 -0.84
CA SER A 715 -20.19 1.36 0.33
C SER A 715 -20.97 1.21 1.65
N ALA A 716 -22.28 0.94 1.59
CA ALA A 716 -23.11 0.83 2.78
C ALA A 716 -22.72 -0.38 3.63
N ASP A 717 -22.52 -0.16 4.92
CA ASP A 717 -22.21 -1.21 5.88
C ASP A 717 -23.44 -2.08 6.18
N TRP A 718 -23.31 -3.37 5.93
CA TRP A 718 -24.41 -4.32 6.08
C TRP A 718 -24.91 -4.49 7.52
N TYR A 719 -24.08 -4.20 8.52
CA TYR A 719 -24.46 -4.26 9.93
C TYR A 719 -25.23 -3.01 10.41
N GLN A 720 -25.30 -1.94 9.61
CA GLN A 720 -25.87 -0.67 10.05
C GLN A 720 -27.37 -0.79 10.38
N THR A 721 -28.12 -1.63 9.67
CA THR A 721 -29.53 -1.87 9.99
C THR A 721 -29.70 -2.46 11.39
N ALA A 722 -28.90 -3.47 11.75
CA ALA A 722 -28.92 -4.07 13.08
C ALA A 722 -28.54 -3.04 14.16
N LYS A 723 -27.54 -2.20 13.87
CA LYS A 723 -27.13 -1.10 14.76
C LYS A 723 -28.24 -0.08 14.99
N ASN A 724 -28.97 0.27 13.94
CA ASN A 724 -30.14 1.16 13.98
C ASN A 724 -31.34 0.50 14.68
N ASN A 725 -31.43 -0.83 14.66
CA ASN A 725 -32.48 -1.58 15.37
C ASN A 725 -32.22 -1.61 16.89
N TYR A 726 -30.99 -1.94 17.31
CA TYR A 726 -30.71 -2.16 18.73
C TYR A 726 -30.42 -0.88 19.52
N GLN A 727 -29.73 0.10 18.91
CA GLN A 727 -29.45 1.42 19.51
C GLN A 727 -28.95 1.36 20.98
N TYR A 728 -28.14 0.35 21.31
CA TYR A 728 -27.54 0.22 22.64
C TYR A 728 -26.54 1.36 22.88
N LYS A 729 -26.60 2.06 24.00
CA LYS A 729 -25.75 3.24 24.27
C LYS A 729 -24.32 2.81 24.52
N ARG A 730 -23.37 3.48 23.86
CA ARG A 730 -21.93 3.24 24.02
C ARG A 730 -21.47 3.42 25.47
N PRO A 731 -20.40 2.73 25.91
CA PRO A 731 -20.01 2.74 27.31
C PRO A 731 -19.71 4.14 27.86
N PHE A 732 -19.00 4.99 27.11
CA PHE A 732 -18.71 6.36 27.55
C PHE A 732 -19.96 7.26 27.67
N VAL A 733 -21.01 6.97 26.88
CA VAL A 733 -22.30 7.68 26.97
C VAL A 733 -23.07 7.19 28.20
N ARG A 734 -23.04 5.89 28.45
CA ARG A 734 -23.83 5.26 29.50
C ARG A 734 -23.23 5.45 30.88
N MET A 735 -21.91 5.27 31.03
CA MET A 735 -21.20 5.30 32.31
C MET A 735 -20.49 6.62 32.60
N GLY A 736 -20.35 7.50 31.59
CA GLY A 736 -19.72 8.82 31.73
C GLY A 736 -18.20 8.76 31.95
N PHE A 737 -17.53 9.91 31.74
CA PHE A 737 -16.09 10.04 31.93
C PHE A 737 -15.70 10.33 33.38
N THR A 738 -14.52 9.87 33.79
CA THR A 738 -13.97 10.05 35.14
C THR A 738 -13.82 11.52 35.55
N ASP A 739 -13.58 12.42 34.60
CA ASP A 739 -13.50 13.87 34.80
C ASP A 739 -14.86 14.54 35.11
N ASP A 740 -15.98 13.88 34.80
CA ASP A 740 -17.36 14.30 35.11
C ASP A 740 -18.09 13.30 36.03
N LYS A 741 -17.35 12.69 36.97
CA LYS A 741 -17.87 11.73 37.97
C LYS A 741 -18.50 10.47 37.36
N GLY A 742 -18.01 10.04 36.21
CA GLY A 742 -18.29 8.74 35.60
C GLY A 742 -17.20 7.71 35.89
N LEU A 743 -17.17 6.65 35.09
CA LEU A 743 -16.30 5.48 35.30
C LEU A 743 -15.25 5.25 34.20
N ILE A 744 -15.33 6.00 33.10
CA ILE A 744 -14.52 5.81 31.89
C ILE A 744 -13.37 6.79 31.81
N GLU A 745 -12.15 6.29 31.60
CA GLU A 745 -10.99 7.10 31.28
C GLU A 745 -11.03 7.56 29.80
N PRO A 746 -10.90 8.89 29.53
CA PRO A 746 -10.94 9.45 28.18
C PRO A 746 -9.58 9.35 27.49
N TRP A 747 -9.40 8.33 26.65
CA TRP A 747 -8.15 8.09 25.91
C TRP A 747 -8.07 8.78 24.55
N ASP A 748 -9.20 9.07 23.92
CA ASP A 748 -9.28 9.74 22.60
C ASP A 748 -9.53 11.26 22.76
N SER A 749 -9.34 11.99 21.68
CA SER A 749 -9.70 13.40 21.55
C SER A 749 -11.21 13.64 21.77
N PRO A 750 -11.61 14.82 22.29
CA PRO A 750 -13.03 15.15 22.49
C PRO A 750 -13.89 14.99 21.23
N GLY A 751 -13.32 15.25 20.04
CA GLY A 751 -14.00 15.09 18.76
C GLY A 751 -14.33 13.64 18.42
N GLY A 752 -13.46 12.69 18.78
CA GLY A 752 -13.67 11.26 18.56
C GLY A 752 -14.88 10.73 19.34
N TYR A 753 -15.03 11.14 20.59
CA TYR A 753 -16.18 10.77 21.43
C TYR A 753 -17.48 11.48 21.01
N ALA A 754 -17.43 12.80 20.83
CA ALA A 754 -18.62 13.57 20.47
C ALA A 754 -19.26 13.10 19.16
N GLY A 755 -18.44 12.73 18.16
CA GLY A 755 -18.91 12.22 16.87
C GLY A 755 -19.65 10.88 16.95
N LEU A 756 -19.43 10.09 18.00
CA LEU A 756 -20.02 8.75 18.15
C LEU A 756 -21.09 8.65 19.24
N ALA A 757 -21.34 9.73 20.00
CA ALA A 757 -22.27 9.72 21.13
C ALA A 757 -23.72 9.42 20.73
N GLY A 758 -24.12 9.78 19.51
CA GLY A 758 -25.46 9.54 18.97
C GLY A 758 -25.62 8.22 18.21
N ASP A 759 -24.55 7.45 18.02
CA ASP A 759 -24.56 6.20 17.26
C ASP A 759 -24.58 4.98 18.20
N GLY A 760 -25.35 3.95 17.83
CA GLY A 760 -25.51 2.72 18.63
C GLY A 760 -24.20 1.97 18.85
N SER A 761 -24.11 1.16 19.91
CA SER A 761 -22.89 0.41 20.25
C SER A 761 -22.88 -0.98 19.59
N PHE A 762 -24.01 -1.68 19.60
CA PHE A 762 -24.13 -3.06 19.12
C PHE A 762 -24.67 -3.13 17.68
N PRO A 763 -24.07 -3.94 16.78
CA PRO A 763 -22.75 -4.54 16.90
C PRO A 763 -21.63 -3.51 16.65
N SER A 764 -20.39 -3.87 17.00
CA SER A 764 -19.24 -3.02 16.70
C SER A 764 -18.85 -3.09 15.22
N GLY A 765 -19.08 -2.00 14.48
CA GLY A 765 -18.69 -1.87 13.08
C GLY A 765 -17.18 -1.97 12.84
N HIS A 766 -16.38 -1.26 13.64
CA HIS A 766 -14.92 -1.34 13.60
C HIS A 766 -14.42 -2.78 13.80
N THR A 767 -15.05 -3.51 14.72
CA THR A 767 -14.72 -4.92 14.95
C THR A 767 -15.10 -5.79 13.76
N SER A 768 -16.26 -5.56 13.13
CA SER A 768 -16.64 -6.24 11.89
C SER A 768 -15.58 -6.08 10.81
N HIS A 769 -15.07 -4.86 10.61
CA HIS A 769 -13.98 -4.59 9.66
C HIS A 769 -12.68 -5.31 10.05
N GLY A 770 -12.29 -5.23 11.32
CA GLY A 770 -11.10 -5.92 11.85
C GLY A 770 -11.15 -7.44 11.63
N TYR A 771 -12.28 -8.07 11.92
CA TYR A 771 -12.45 -9.50 11.70
C TYR A 771 -12.61 -9.87 10.22
N ALA A 772 -13.38 -9.14 9.41
CA ALA A 772 -13.53 -9.46 7.99
C ALA A 772 -12.18 -9.44 7.26
N GLN A 773 -11.42 -8.35 7.43
CA GLN A 773 -10.09 -8.20 6.81
C GLN A 773 -9.07 -9.18 7.42
N GLY A 774 -9.09 -9.36 8.74
CA GLY A 774 -8.20 -10.29 9.44
C GLY A 774 -8.43 -11.75 9.04
N ILE A 775 -9.69 -12.17 8.92
CA ILE A 775 -10.05 -13.53 8.46
C ILE A 775 -9.64 -13.72 7.01
N VAL A 776 -9.92 -12.77 6.12
CA VAL A 776 -9.45 -12.86 4.73
C VAL A 776 -7.93 -12.98 4.70
N LEU A 777 -7.19 -12.11 5.40
CA LEU A 777 -5.72 -12.21 5.47
C LEU A 777 -5.25 -13.56 6.03
N ALA A 778 -5.89 -14.09 7.07
CA ALA A 778 -5.61 -15.43 7.62
C ALA A 778 -5.89 -16.55 6.60
N THR A 779 -6.91 -16.40 5.74
CA THR A 779 -7.15 -17.35 4.65
C THR A 779 -6.13 -17.22 3.51
N LEU A 780 -5.57 -16.04 3.25
CA LEU A 780 -4.52 -15.86 2.24
C LEU A 780 -3.14 -16.34 2.75
N LEU A 781 -2.91 -16.29 4.07
CA LEU A 781 -1.69 -16.69 4.77
C LEU A 781 -1.98 -17.72 5.89
N PRO A 782 -2.51 -18.92 5.57
CA PRO A 782 -2.97 -19.89 6.57
C PRO A 782 -1.87 -20.38 7.53
N GLU A 783 -0.59 -20.31 7.14
CA GLU A 783 0.54 -20.61 8.03
C GLU A 783 0.68 -19.68 9.24
N LEU A 784 0.01 -18.52 9.21
CA LEU A 784 0.02 -17.50 10.27
C LEU A 784 -1.38 -17.24 10.84
N ALA A 785 -2.37 -18.06 10.48
CA ALA A 785 -3.76 -17.85 10.85
C ALA A 785 -3.99 -17.61 12.36
N PRO A 786 -3.37 -18.36 13.30
CA PRO A 786 -3.55 -18.10 14.74
C PRO A 786 -3.13 -16.69 15.14
N GLN A 787 -1.96 -16.25 14.68
CA GLN A 787 -1.41 -14.94 15.01
C GLN A 787 -2.25 -13.82 14.41
N ILE A 788 -2.67 -13.96 13.15
CA ILE A 788 -3.52 -13.00 12.45
C ILE A 788 -4.88 -12.90 13.15
N LEU A 789 -5.51 -14.02 13.48
CA LEU A 789 -6.82 -14.05 14.15
C LEU A 789 -6.73 -13.54 15.59
N ALA A 790 -5.67 -13.85 16.33
CA ALA A 790 -5.42 -13.27 17.65
C ALA A 790 -5.26 -11.74 17.57
N ARG A 791 -4.56 -11.23 16.55
CA ARG A 791 -4.43 -9.79 16.31
C ARG A 791 -5.77 -9.16 15.91
N ALA A 792 -6.57 -9.80 15.07
CA ALA A 792 -7.93 -9.34 14.75
C ALA A 792 -8.83 -9.28 15.99
N SER A 793 -8.73 -10.25 16.89
CA SER A 793 -9.43 -10.21 18.18
C SER A 793 -8.97 -9.06 19.08
N GLU A 794 -7.69 -8.71 19.02
CA GLU A 794 -7.14 -7.58 19.77
C GLU A 794 -7.58 -6.24 19.18
N TYR A 795 -7.66 -6.13 17.85
CA TYR A 795 -8.21 -4.95 17.18
C TYR A 795 -9.63 -4.62 17.71
N GLY A 796 -10.47 -5.65 17.87
CA GLY A 796 -11.77 -5.52 18.55
C GLY A 796 -11.63 -5.15 20.03
N ASN A 797 -10.76 -5.83 20.78
CA ASN A 797 -10.51 -5.55 22.20
C ASN A 797 -10.04 -4.10 22.46
N ASN A 798 -9.28 -3.53 21.53
CA ASN A 798 -8.83 -2.13 21.58
C ASN A 798 -10.01 -1.15 21.52
N ARG A 799 -11.15 -1.56 20.95
CA ARG A 799 -12.38 -0.75 20.96
C ARG A 799 -13.06 -0.73 22.34
N ILE A 800 -12.82 -1.75 23.16
CA ILE A 800 -13.22 -1.77 24.58
C ILE A 800 -12.29 -0.88 25.39
N LEU A 801 -10.97 -0.97 25.16
CA LEU A 801 -9.99 -0.12 25.85
C LEU A 801 -10.29 1.37 25.65
N LEU A 802 -10.66 1.79 24.44
CA LEU A 802 -11.06 3.17 24.17
C LEU A 802 -12.51 3.51 24.62
N SER A 803 -13.20 2.55 25.24
CA SER A 803 -14.57 2.67 25.74
C SER A 803 -15.62 3.02 24.68
N PHE A 804 -15.36 2.65 23.42
CA PHE A 804 -16.34 2.83 22.34
C PHE A 804 -17.34 1.70 22.24
N HIS A 805 -16.99 0.51 22.74
CA HIS A 805 -17.75 -0.72 22.56
C HIS A 805 -17.64 -1.64 23.78
N TYR A 806 -18.68 -2.44 24.01
CA TYR A 806 -18.72 -3.50 25.02
C TYR A 806 -18.18 -4.84 24.46
N PRO A 807 -17.75 -5.78 25.33
CA PRO A 807 -17.49 -7.17 24.94
C PRO A 807 -18.56 -7.79 24.03
N THR A 808 -19.86 -7.63 24.32
CA THR A 808 -20.93 -8.18 23.46
C THR A 808 -20.93 -7.56 22.07
N ASP A 809 -20.59 -6.28 21.94
CA ASP A 809 -20.46 -5.60 20.64
C ASP A 809 -19.32 -6.16 19.81
N ILE A 810 -18.21 -6.52 20.48
CA ILE A 810 -17.07 -7.16 19.82
C ILE A 810 -17.46 -8.54 19.33
N MET A 811 -18.15 -9.33 20.17
CA MET A 811 -18.65 -10.65 19.80
C MET A 811 -19.61 -10.57 18.60
N GLY A 812 -20.54 -9.61 18.61
CA GLY A 812 -21.44 -9.34 17.48
C GLY A 812 -20.69 -8.90 16.22
N GLY A 813 -19.72 -8.00 16.36
CA GLY A 813 -18.87 -7.55 15.25
C GLY A 813 -18.05 -8.69 14.64
N ARG A 814 -17.51 -9.61 15.45
CA ARG A 814 -16.85 -10.83 14.97
C ARG A 814 -17.79 -11.68 14.12
N ILE A 815 -19.01 -11.93 14.59
CA ILE A 815 -20.02 -12.73 13.86
C ILE A 815 -20.30 -12.11 12.49
N VAL A 816 -20.44 -10.78 12.43
CA VAL A 816 -20.60 -10.05 11.16
C VAL A 816 -19.36 -10.25 10.27
N GLY A 817 -18.15 -10.06 10.80
CA GLY A 817 -16.90 -10.21 10.05
C GLY A 817 -16.69 -11.62 9.49
N GLU A 818 -16.98 -12.66 10.29
CA GLU A 818 -16.95 -14.05 9.86
C GLU A 818 -17.96 -14.32 8.74
N LYS A 819 -19.18 -13.80 8.88
CA LYS A 819 -20.21 -13.93 7.85
C LYS A 819 -19.81 -13.23 6.55
N THR A 820 -19.27 -12.02 6.63
CA THR A 820 -18.79 -11.25 5.47
C THR A 820 -17.70 -12.02 4.74
N ALA A 821 -16.66 -12.48 5.43
CA ALA A 821 -15.59 -13.27 4.82
C ALA A 821 -16.11 -14.59 4.21
N GLN A 822 -17.07 -15.25 4.88
CA GLN A 822 -17.67 -16.49 4.39
C GLN A 822 -18.45 -16.29 3.09
N LEU A 823 -19.25 -15.23 2.99
CA LEU A 823 -20.02 -14.93 1.77
C LEU A 823 -19.10 -14.83 0.56
N ARG A 824 -17.97 -14.12 0.71
CA ARG A 824 -16.95 -13.96 -0.34
C ARG A 824 -16.28 -15.26 -0.73
N TRP A 825 -15.94 -16.11 0.25
CA TRP A 825 -15.34 -17.41 -0.02
C TRP A 825 -16.29 -18.44 -0.61
N SER A 826 -17.59 -18.33 -0.32
CA SER A 826 -18.61 -19.29 -0.76
C SER A 826 -19.06 -19.05 -2.20
N ASP A 827 -19.02 -17.79 -2.63
CA ASP A 827 -19.26 -17.37 -4.01
C ASP A 827 -18.09 -17.83 -4.93
N PRO A 828 -18.33 -18.76 -5.88
CA PRO A 828 -17.27 -19.27 -6.75
C PRO A 828 -16.62 -18.20 -7.63
N GLU A 829 -17.35 -17.16 -8.04
CA GLU A 829 -16.84 -16.12 -8.92
C GLU A 829 -15.99 -15.13 -8.11
N PHE A 830 -16.53 -14.61 -7.00
CA PHE A 830 -15.78 -13.70 -6.13
C PHE A 830 -14.52 -14.37 -5.54
N ARG A 831 -14.61 -15.66 -5.21
CA ARG A 831 -13.48 -16.48 -4.76
C ARG A 831 -12.30 -16.44 -5.72
N THR A 832 -12.54 -16.31 -7.03
CA THR A 832 -11.44 -16.19 -8.00
C THR A 832 -10.59 -14.96 -7.71
N LEU A 833 -11.21 -13.84 -7.31
CA LEU A 833 -10.47 -12.64 -6.88
C LEU A 833 -9.63 -12.92 -5.62
N LEU A 834 -10.18 -13.62 -4.63
CA LEU A 834 -9.44 -14.00 -3.41
C LEU A 834 -8.25 -14.90 -3.73
N GLU A 835 -8.40 -15.85 -4.65
CA GLU A 835 -7.33 -16.76 -5.09
C GLU A 835 -6.23 -16.01 -5.89
N GLU A 836 -6.61 -15.04 -6.72
CA GLU A 836 -5.68 -14.14 -7.41
C GLU A 836 -4.90 -13.25 -6.43
N ALA A 837 -5.58 -12.63 -5.46
CA ALA A 837 -4.95 -11.81 -4.41
C ALA A 837 -4.03 -12.66 -3.51
N GLY A 838 -4.44 -13.88 -3.17
CA GLY A 838 -3.59 -14.82 -2.43
C GLY A 838 -2.33 -15.20 -3.19
N THR A 839 -2.43 -15.39 -4.51
CA THR A 839 -1.27 -15.67 -5.37
C THR A 839 -0.31 -14.48 -5.42
N GLU A 840 -0.83 -13.26 -5.61
CA GLU A 840 -0.05 -12.02 -5.54
C GLU A 840 0.68 -11.88 -4.20
N LEU A 841 -0.07 -11.89 -3.10
CA LEU A 841 0.45 -11.68 -1.75
C LEU A 841 1.59 -12.63 -1.44
N ARG A 842 1.40 -13.93 -1.71
CA ARG A 842 2.38 -14.97 -1.41
C ARG A 842 3.62 -14.85 -2.31
N SER A 843 3.45 -14.50 -3.58
CA SER A 843 4.55 -14.30 -4.53
C SER A 843 5.44 -13.13 -4.11
N VAL A 844 4.83 -11.96 -3.87
CA VAL A 844 5.51 -10.72 -3.49
C VAL A 844 6.23 -10.87 -2.15
N LEU A 845 5.54 -11.39 -1.12
CA LEU A 845 6.17 -11.61 0.17
C LEU A 845 7.28 -12.67 0.08
N GLY A 846 7.10 -13.72 -0.72
CA GLY A 846 8.14 -14.71 -0.97
C GLY A 846 9.40 -14.11 -1.59
N GLN A 847 9.25 -13.16 -2.53
CA GLN A 847 10.36 -12.41 -3.11
C GLN A 847 11.03 -11.50 -2.08
N LYS A 848 10.26 -10.70 -1.34
CA LYS A 848 10.81 -9.82 -0.30
C LYS A 848 11.57 -10.59 0.78
N CYS A 849 11.11 -11.79 1.14
CA CYS A 849 11.81 -12.67 2.06
C CYS A 849 13.17 -13.16 1.53
N ARG A 850 13.29 -13.40 0.21
CA ARG A 850 14.57 -13.74 -0.42
C ARG A 850 15.51 -12.54 -0.44
N GLU A 851 15.00 -11.36 -0.82
CA GLU A 851 15.76 -10.10 -0.86
C GLU A 851 16.30 -9.70 0.52
N ALA A 852 15.48 -9.88 1.57
CA ALA A 852 15.88 -9.61 2.94
C ALA A 852 16.82 -10.69 3.54
N GLY A 853 17.15 -11.75 2.79
CA GLY A 853 17.91 -12.89 3.32
C GLY A 853 17.18 -13.68 4.42
N ALA A 854 15.86 -13.49 4.56
CA ALA A 854 15.03 -14.11 5.59
C ALA A 854 14.58 -15.54 5.25
N GLY A 855 14.78 -15.98 4.00
CA GLY A 855 14.58 -17.37 3.56
C GLY A 855 13.69 -17.50 2.33
N GLY A 856 13.62 -18.72 1.77
CA GLY A 856 12.89 -19.00 0.52
C GLY A 856 11.40 -19.32 0.67
N SER A 857 10.85 -19.33 1.89
CA SER A 857 9.41 -19.56 2.14
C SER A 857 8.88 -18.63 3.22
N LEU A 858 7.59 -18.31 3.17
CA LEU A 858 6.94 -17.41 4.14
C LEU A 858 7.07 -17.91 5.57
N ALA A 859 6.87 -19.21 5.81
CA ALA A 859 7.05 -19.81 7.13
C ALA A 859 8.49 -19.64 7.69
N ARG A 860 9.51 -19.80 6.84
CA ARG A 860 10.92 -19.58 7.25
C ARG A 860 11.19 -18.11 7.53
N CYS A 861 10.63 -17.23 6.71
CA CYS A 861 10.74 -15.79 6.85
C CYS A 861 10.09 -15.28 8.14
N ALA A 862 8.87 -15.74 8.44
CA ALA A 862 8.18 -15.45 9.69
C ALA A 862 8.98 -15.95 10.91
N ALA A 863 9.56 -17.15 10.83
CA ALA A 863 10.37 -17.74 11.90
C ALA A 863 11.72 -17.02 12.16
N ARG A 864 12.15 -16.10 11.28
CA ARG A 864 13.34 -15.25 11.55
C ARG A 864 13.05 -14.10 12.50
N GLY A 865 11.79 -13.69 12.62
CA GLY A 865 11.36 -12.66 13.56
C GLY A 865 10.68 -13.26 14.79
N THR A 866 10.31 -12.38 15.72
CA THR A 866 9.36 -12.69 16.78
C THR A 866 7.95 -12.73 16.18
N PRO A 867 7.17 -13.81 16.38
CA PRO A 867 5.76 -13.84 16.00
C PRO A 867 4.97 -12.83 16.83
N TYR A 868 3.77 -12.45 16.37
CA TYR A 868 2.88 -11.58 17.13
C TYR A 868 2.61 -12.14 18.54
N LEU A 869 2.23 -13.42 18.60
CA LEU A 869 2.15 -14.23 19.81
C LEU A 869 2.64 -15.66 19.48
N PRO A 870 3.20 -16.38 20.46
CA PRO A 870 3.38 -17.83 20.36
C PRO A 870 2.06 -18.51 19.98
N THR A 871 2.09 -19.54 19.12
CA THR A 871 0.85 -20.15 18.60
C THR A 871 -0.11 -20.62 19.70
N ALA A 872 0.39 -21.22 20.77
CA ALA A 872 -0.44 -21.67 21.88
C ALA A 872 -1.16 -20.51 22.59
N GLU A 873 -0.47 -19.38 22.74
CA GLU A 873 -1.03 -18.17 23.35
C GLU A 873 -2.01 -17.47 22.41
N ALA A 874 -1.70 -17.40 21.11
CA ALA A 874 -2.61 -16.88 20.10
C ALA A 874 -3.95 -17.63 20.08
N LEU A 875 -3.90 -18.97 20.12
CA LEU A 875 -5.11 -19.81 20.21
C LEU A 875 -5.87 -19.60 21.51
N LYS A 876 -5.16 -19.50 22.64
CA LYS A 876 -5.75 -19.25 23.96
C LYS A 876 -6.49 -17.91 24.00
N VAL A 877 -5.82 -16.82 23.62
CA VAL A 877 -6.39 -15.46 23.66
C VAL A 877 -7.57 -15.32 22.69
N TYR A 878 -7.47 -15.89 21.50
CA TYR A 878 -8.60 -15.91 20.55
C TYR A 878 -9.81 -16.60 21.17
N LYS A 879 -9.61 -17.78 21.76
CA LYS A 879 -10.68 -18.57 22.39
C LYS A 879 -11.29 -17.88 23.61
N GLU A 880 -10.49 -17.23 24.44
CA GLU A 880 -10.97 -16.43 25.59
C GLU A 880 -11.89 -15.31 25.12
N ARG A 881 -11.50 -14.59 24.06
CA ARG A 881 -12.27 -13.47 23.47
C ARG A 881 -13.47 -13.91 22.65
N LEU A 882 -13.68 -15.21 22.41
CA LEU A 882 -14.96 -15.68 21.87
C LEU A 882 -16.10 -15.41 22.85
N THR A 883 -15.83 -15.44 24.17
CA THR A 883 -16.87 -15.39 25.22
C THR A 883 -16.64 -14.31 26.27
N TYR A 884 -15.44 -13.74 26.35
CA TYR A 884 -15.03 -12.80 27.40
C TYR A 884 -15.23 -13.32 28.84
N GLY A 885 -15.31 -14.66 29.00
CA GLY A 885 -15.54 -15.29 30.29
C GLY A 885 -16.98 -15.15 30.82
N PHE A 886 -17.93 -14.69 30.01
CA PHE A 886 -19.33 -14.64 30.42
C PHE A 886 -19.87 -16.04 30.76
N PRO A 887 -20.75 -16.15 31.77
CA PRO A 887 -21.40 -17.41 32.08
C PRO A 887 -22.34 -17.82 30.94
N HIS A 888 -22.69 -19.11 30.92
CA HIS A 888 -23.70 -19.60 30.00
C HIS A 888 -25.09 -19.11 30.43
N ILE A 889 -25.85 -18.59 29.46
CA ILE A 889 -27.21 -18.07 29.64
C ILE A 889 -28.26 -18.90 28.88
N ALA A 890 -27.82 -19.86 28.06
CA ALA A 890 -28.67 -20.75 27.29
C ALA A 890 -28.31 -22.24 27.50
N ALA A 891 -29.03 -23.14 26.85
CA ALA A 891 -28.91 -24.58 27.07
C ALA A 891 -27.52 -25.14 26.69
N GLU A 892 -26.90 -25.85 27.63
CA GLU A 892 -25.64 -26.56 27.42
C GLU A 892 -25.84 -27.94 26.76
N GLY A 893 -24.73 -28.53 26.29
CA GLY A 893 -24.72 -29.91 25.78
C GLY A 893 -25.41 -30.11 24.42
N ARG A 894 -25.73 -29.03 23.70
CA ARG A 894 -26.36 -29.11 22.37
C ARG A 894 -25.39 -29.69 21.34
N PRO A 895 -25.89 -30.45 20.34
CA PRO A 895 -25.06 -30.95 19.26
C PRO A 895 -24.37 -29.82 18.48
N PRO A 896 -23.32 -30.14 17.71
CA PRO A 896 -22.70 -29.17 16.82
C PRO A 896 -23.66 -28.51 15.85
N ALA A 897 -23.47 -27.20 15.68
CA ALA A 897 -24.37 -26.35 14.90
C ALA A 897 -23.53 -25.38 14.04
N VAL A 898 -22.80 -25.95 13.06
CA VAL A 898 -21.95 -25.15 12.14
C VAL A 898 -22.85 -24.41 11.15
N PRO A 899 -22.73 -23.08 11.00
CA PRO A 899 -23.48 -22.33 10.00
C PRO A 899 -23.16 -22.77 8.56
N ASP A 900 -24.16 -22.66 7.68
CA ASP A 900 -23.98 -23.01 6.27
C ASP A 900 -22.98 -22.09 5.56
N GLY A 901 -22.08 -22.71 4.81
CA GLY A 901 -21.00 -22.05 4.09
C GLY A 901 -19.74 -21.77 4.94
N ALA A 902 -19.81 -21.87 6.28
CA ALA A 902 -18.65 -21.62 7.14
C ALA A 902 -17.46 -22.53 6.81
N GLN A 903 -17.70 -23.74 6.27
CA GLN A 903 -16.66 -24.65 5.83
C GLN A 903 -15.74 -24.07 4.74
N ASP A 904 -16.18 -23.04 4.02
CA ASP A 904 -15.37 -22.40 2.97
C ASP A 904 -14.26 -21.50 3.54
N LEU A 905 -14.38 -21.05 4.79
CA LEU A 905 -13.30 -20.36 5.51
C LEU A 905 -12.09 -21.26 5.78
N LEU A 906 -12.25 -22.60 5.70
CA LEU A 906 -11.17 -23.57 5.85
C LEU A 906 -10.54 -24.01 4.52
N ARG A 907 -10.94 -23.42 3.38
CA ARG A 907 -10.48 -23.85 2.04
C ARG A 907 -8.96 -23.82 1.89
N THR A 908 -8.31 -22.82 2.45
CA THR A 908 -6.86 -22.60 2.26
C THR A 908 -6.00 -23.25 3.34
N SER A 909 -6.53 -23.40 4.56
CA SER A 909 -5.88 -24.14 5.65
C SER A 909 -6.01 -25.66 5.50
N HIS A 910 -7.14 -26.11 4.93
CA HIS A 910 -7.44 -27.53 4.69
C HIS A 910 -7.81 -27.82 3.22
N PRO A 911 -6.91 -27.53 2.25
CA PRO A 911 -7.22 -27.60 0.83
C PRO A 911 -7.52 -29.01 0.31
N LYS A 912 -7.04 -30.04 1.03
CA LYS A 912 -7.24 -31.45 0.67
C LYS A 912 -8.55 -32.05 1.18
N LEU A 913 -9.24 -31.36 2.09
CA LEU A 913 -10.51 -31.84 2.65
C LEU A 913 -11.70 -31.44 1.77
N THR A 914 -12.73 -32.27 1.73
CA THR A 914 -14.02 -31.93 1.11
C THR A 914 -14.77 -30.90 1.96
N GLY A 915 -15.80 -30.26 1.39
CA GLY A 915 -16.64 -29.31 2.14
C GLY A 915 -17.27 -29.94 3.39
N ALA A 916 -17.78 -31.18 3.29
CA ALA A 916 -18.34 -31.92 4.42
C ALA A 916 -17.28 -32.21 5.50
N GLN A 917 -16.07 -32.60 5.10
CA GLN A 917 -14.98 -32.83 6.04
C GLN A 917 -14.54 -31.54 6.75
N ARG A 918 -14.46 -30.41 6.04
CA ARG A 918 -14.17 -29.11 6.66
C ARG A 918 -15.27 -28.67 7.64
N ARG A 919 -16.54 -28.95 7.32
CA ARG A 919 -17.66 -28.73 8.24
C ARG A 919 -17.52 -29.59 9.51
N ALA A 920 -17.12 -30.86 9.37
CA ALA A 920 -16.84 -31.74 10.51
C ALA A 920 -15.67 -31.23 11.38
N VAL A 921 -14.64 -30.62 10.76
CA VAL A 921 -13.55 -29.97 11.51
C VAL A 921 -14.07 -28.80 12.34
N LEU A 922 -14.86 -27.90 11.75
CA LEU A 922 -15.49 -26.78 12.48
C LEU A 922 -16.37 -27.28 13.63
N ALA A 923 -17.17 -28.32 13.39
CA ALA A 923 -18.02 -28.94 14.39
C ALA A 923 -17.22 -29.56 15.55
N ALA A 924 -16.07 -30.18 15.24
CA ALA A 924 -15.21 -30.81 16.24
C ALA A 924 -14.40 -29.80 17.08
N THR A 925 -14.16 -28.58 16.57
CA THR A 925 -13.35 -27.55 17.26
C THR A 925 -14.19 -26.44 17.90
N GLN A 926 -15.49 -26.37 17.64
CA GLN A 926 -16.38 -25.33 18.20
C GLN A 926 -16.33 -25.26 19.74
N ILE A 927 -16.70 -24.10 20.31
CA ILE A 927 -16.91 -23.96 21.76
C ILE A 927 -18.24 -24.60 22.21
N PRO A 928 -18.40 -24.91 23.52
CA PRO A 928 -19.65 -25.45 24.08
C PRO A 928 -20.88 -24.57 23.77
N SER A 929 -22.09 -25.15 23.82
CA SER A 929 -23.32 -24.35 23.69
C SER A 929 -23.63 -23.63 25.00
N GLY A 930 -24.47 -22.60 24.90
CA GLY A 930 -25.02 -21.89 26.04
C GLY A 930 -24.37 -20.53 26.29
N SER A 931 -23.26 -20.22 25.61
CA SER A 931 -22.57 -18.93 25.74
C SER A 931 -23.46 -17.74 25.32
N VAL A 932 -23.13 -16.55 25.81
CA VAL A 932 -23.75 -15.30 25.36
C VAL A 932 -23.64 -15.16 23.84
N LEU A 933 -24.73 -14.73 23.18
CA LEU A 933 -24.94 -14.70 21.73
C LEU A 933 -25.00 -16.06 21.01
N ASP A 934 -25.00 -17.19 21.72
CA ASP A 934 -25.16 -18.50 21.09
C ASP A 934 -26.56 -18.68 20.50
N GLU A 935 -26.64 -18.77 19.17
CA GLU A 935 -27.91 -18.93 18.45
C GLU A 935 -28.54 -20.30 18.73
N GLN A 936 -29.80 -20.28 19.18
CA GLN A 936 -30.50 -21.49 19.63
C GLN A 936 -31.41 -22.13 18.55
N GLY A 937 -31.59 -21.51 17.38
CA GLY A 937 -32.39 -22.03 16.27
C GLY A 937 -31.59 -22.85 15.24
N ASP A 938 -32.23 -23.13 14.10
CA ASP A 938 -31.74 -24.10 13.10
C ASP A 938 -30.67 -23.53 12.13
N GLY A 939 -30.37 -22.22 12.20
CA GLY A 939 -29.45 -21.54 11.27
C GLY A 939 -27.95 -21.78 11.52
N GLY A 940 -27.59 -22.57 12.53
CA GLY A 940 -26.23 -22.68 13.04
C GLY A 940 -25.82 -21.47 13.90
N SER A 941 -24.74 -21.64 14.67
CA SER A 941 -24.26 -20.61 15.60
C SER A 941 -22.83 -20.18 15.25
N TRP A 942 -22.71 -18.97 14.70
CA TRP A 942 -21.42 -18.30 14.44
C TRP A 942 -20.66 -18.03 15.74
N GLN A 943 -21.39 -17.80 16.82
CA GLN A 943 -20.81 -17.60 18.13
C GLN A 943 -19.95 -18.79 18.56
N ARG A 944 -20.32 -20.02 18.16
CA ARG A 944 -19.61 -21.24 18.55
C ARG A 944 -18.32 -21.51 17.76
N LEU A 945 -18.06 -20.79 16.67
CA LEU A 945 -16.92 -21.08 15.78
C LEU A 945 -15.57 -20.65 16.40
N ASP A 946 -14.76 -21.64 16.80
CA ASP A 946 -13.32 -21.42 17.08
C ASP A 946 -12.51 -21.53 15.78
N LEU A 947 -12.52 -20.45 14.99
CA LEU A 947 -11.89 -20.44 13.68
C LEU A 947 -10.36 -20.63 13.76
N ALA A 948 -9.71 -20.04 14.77
CA ALA A 948 -8.27 -20.19 14.96
C ALA A 948 -7.89 -21.64 15.31
N GLY A 949 -8.65 -22.30 16.18
CA GLY A 949 -8.52 -23.73 16.47
C GLY A 949 -8.80 -24.60 15.24
N ALA A 950 -9.84 -24.28 14.47
CA ALA A 950 -10.21 -25.03 13.26
C ALA A 950 -9.15 -24.93 12.15
N MET A 951 -8.63 -23.73 11.88
CA MET A 951 -7.61 -23.50 10.85
C MET A 951 -6.27 -24.19 11.16
N THR A 952 -5.97 -24.43 12.43
CA THR A 952 -4.72 -25.12 12.85
C THR A 952 -4.88 -26.59 13.17
N ALA A 953 -6.10 -27.11 13.14
CA ALA A 953 -6.38 -28.47 13.53
C ALA A 953 -5.54 -29.47 12.71
N LYS A 954 -4.93 -30.45 13.37
CA LYS A 954 -4.30 -31.57 12.67
C LYS A 954 -5.38 -32.56 12.27
N VAL A 955 -5.60 -32.72 10.97
CA VAL A 955 -6.70 -33.55 10.43
C VAL A 955 -6.17 -34.73 9.63
N THR A 956 -6.66 -35.92 9.93
CA THR A 956 -6.46 -37.13 9.11
C THR A 956 -7.82 -37.67 8.70
N ALA A 957 -8.05 -37.87 7.40
CA ALA A 957 -9.26 -38.50 6.89
C ALA A 957 -9.07 -40.01 6.79
N HIS A 958 -10.07 -40.78 7.22
CA HIS A 958 -10.05 -42.25 7.20
C HIS A 958 -10.91 -42.82 6.09
N HIS A 959 -10.63 -44.06 5.69
CA HIS A 959 -11.38 -44.76 4.63
C HIS A 959 -12.84 -45.04 5.00
N ASP A 960 -13.18 -45.08 6.30
CA ASP A 960 -14.55 -45.27 6.80
C ASP A 960 -15.38 -43.99 6.87
N GLY A 961 -14.85 -42.87 6.34
CA GLY A 961 -15.52 -41.57 6.31
C GLY A 961 -15.37 -40.75 7.60
N THR A 962 -14.75 -41.29 8.66
CA THR A 962 -14.45 -40.54 9.88
C THR A 962 -13.20 -39.66 9.72
N LEU A 963 -13.05 -38.69 10.61
CA LEU A 963 -11.85 -37.85 10.72
C LEU A 963 -11.17 -38.07 12.06
N THR A 964 -9.84 -37.92 12.13
CA THR A 964 -9.14 -37.61 13.37
C THR A 964 -8.79 -36.14 13.37
N VAL A 965 -9.36 -35.37 14.30
CA VAL A 965 -9.13 -33.93 14.48
C VAL A 965 -8.41 -33.72 15.81
N ASN A 966 -7.18 -33.19 15.78
CA ASN A 966 -6.35 -32.98 16.97
C ASN A 966 -6.18 -34.25 17.84
N GLY A 967 -6.09 -35.41 17.20
CA GLY A 967 -5.94 -36.71 17.87
C GLY A 967 -7.26 -37.36 18.31
N VAL A 968 -8.40 -36.70 18.15
CA VAL A 968 -9.73 -37.23 18.50
C VAL A 968 -10.45 -37.72 17.24
N ARG A 969 -10.97 -38.95 17.25
CA ARG A 969 -11.78 -39.48 16.15
C ARG A 969 -13.20 -38.93 16.21
N VAL A 970 -13.71 -38.45 15.08
CA VAL A 970 -15.05 -37.84 14.93
C VAL A 970 -15.77 -38.41 13.70
N ASN A 971 -17.09 -38.48 13.77
CA ASN A 971 -17.95 -38.85 12.63
C ASN A 971 -18.09 -37.70 11.62
N ALA A 972 -18.94 -37.90 10.60
CA ALA A 972 -19.20 -36.90 9.56
C ALA A 972 -19.84 -35.62 10.09
N GLU A 973 -20.50 -35.69 11.25
CA GLU A 973 -21.11 -34.56 11.96
C GLU A 973 -20.12 -33.85 12.90
N GLY A 974 -18.86 -34.30 12.97
CA GLY A 974 -17.83 -33.75 13.86
C GLY A 974 -18.01 -34.15 15.33
N VAL A 975 -18.86 -35.13 15.63
CA VAL A 975 -19.08 -35.67 16.98
C VAL A 975 -18.08 -36.78 17.26
N ARG A 976 -17.49 -36.77 18.46
CA ARG A 976 -16.53 -37.79 18.90
C ARG A 976 -17.14 -39.19 18.80
N THR A 977 -16.42 -40.09 18.13
CA THR A 977 -16.71 -41.53 18.14
C THR A 977 -15.84 -42.20 19.20
N GLY A 978 -16.36 -43.27 19.84
CA GLY A 978 -15.84 -43.87 21.09
C GLY A 978 -14.32 -44.11 21.17
N GLU A 979 -13.81 -44.12 22.42
CA GLU A 979 -12.38 -44.08 22.84
C GLU A 979 -11.41 -44.98 22.08
#